data_AF-A0A3S2BC50-F1
#
_entry.id   AF-A0A3S2BC50-F1
#
_cell.length_a   1.000
_cell.length_b   1.000
_cell.length_c   1.000
_cell.angle_alpha   90.00
_cell.angle_beta   90.00
_cell.angle_gamma   90.00
#
_symmetry.space_group_name_H-M   'P 1'
#
loop_
_entity.id
_entity.type
_entity.pdbx_description
1 polymer ?
#
loop_
_entity_poly.entity_id
_entity_poly.type
_entity_poly.pdbx_seq_one_letter_code
_entity_poly.pdbx_strand_id
1 'polypeptide(L)'
;WWASQFGTPNFAAHGGFCSVNMAAGGLYTIGGSFWEFGEPDWDNTRYFMLFGVAEDHDSNPIKIGLGKLKARGARVVSINPCRTGYNAIADDWIGIRPGTDGLFVFALIHELLKAGRVDLEYLLRYTNAHSLVIQEPGAADDGLFVRDADGNPLAWDRVAKTPVSAADAGAKPALTGSFTIGGRRCVPVFQLIADRYLDESYAPDSVAERCGIAADTIRRIAAELAHVAFEQTIELPIAWTDWAGRRHETIKGRPVSMHAMRGISAHSNGFHTCRAIHLLQVLLGTVDVPGGFRFKPPYPRSAPPGPKPAGKTVKPMTPLDGMPLGFVCGPDDLLVDEAGTPLRIDKAYSWDAPLAAHGLMHTVIRNAWAGDPYKIDTLMMYMSNMAWNSSMNTVETMAMLTDSDEAGNYKIPFIIYSDAYYSETVPFADLVLPDTTYLERHDCISLLDRPISHADGPGDAIRHPVIEPDRDVRPFQSVLIELGARLGLPGFVDEDGSPRYRDYADYIVNHERTPGIGPLAGWRGKDGTSTGRGEANPDQLQRYIDNGGFWHHDFADDQRYYKMANRSYLDFAVQMGFIPKAEPIVFQLYSEPMQRFRLAARGHGRVVPPKEGDRRRIETYMDPLPFWHMPFEEAVVDLEKYPLHALTQRPMHM
;
A
#
# COMPACT_ATOMS: atom_id res chain seq x y z
N TRP A 1 15.18 6.39 9.61
CA TRP A 1 16.45 7.13 9.53
C TRP A 1 17.55 6.46 10.36
N TRP A 2 17.39 6.34 11.68
CA TRP A 2 18.39 5.74 12.59
C TRP A 2 18.93 4.38 12.10
N ALA A 3 18.05 3.41 11.79
CA ALA A 3 18.46 2.08 11.31
C ALA A 3 19.31 2.13 10.03
N SER A 4 18.98 3.03 9.09
CA SER A 4 19.77 3.24 7.87
C SER A 4 21.17 3.76 8.20
N GLN A 5 21.30 4.70 9.13
CA GLN A 5 22.61 5.25 9.52
C GLN A 5 23.44 4.26 10.33
N PHE A 6 22.79 3.43 11.15
CA PHE A 6 23.43 2.31 11.84
C PHE A 6 23.95 1.24 10.87
N GLY A 7 23.31 1.12 9.69
CA GLY A 7 23.70 0.17 8.65
C GLY A 7 22.97 -1.16 8.70
N THR A 8 21.93 -1.30 9.52
CA THR A 8 21.18 -2.56 9.61
C THR A 8 20.10 -2.66 8.55
N PRO A 9 20.06 -3.72 7.73
CA PRO A 9 18.94 -3.97 6.81
C PRO A 9 17.72 -4.50 7.57
N ASN A 10 17.87 -4.90 8.83
CA ASN A 10 16.83 -5.53 9.64
C ASN A 10 15.94 -4.45 10.27
N PHE A 11 14.86 -4.13 9.57
CA PHE A 11 13.86 -3.17 10.03
C PHE A 11 12.47 -3.62 9.58
N ALA A 12 11.62 -3.99 10.54
CA ALA A 12 10.26 -4.44 10.29
C ALA A 12 9.29 -3.66 11.19
N ALA A 13 8.06 -3.44 10.69
CA ALA A 13 7.06 -2.68 11.42
C ALA A 13 5.68 -3.34 11.34
N HIS A 14 4.77 -2.92 12.24
CA HIS A 14 3.43 -3.49 12.42
C HIS A 14 2.60 -3.62 11.13
N GLY A 15 2.78 -2.70 10.16
CA GLY A 15 2.10 -2.75 8.87
C GLY A 15 2.27 -4.09 8.13
N GLY A 16 3.38 -4.79 8.35
CA GLY A 16 3.75 -6.05 7.70
C GLY A 16 2.79 -7.23 7.90
N PHE A 17 1.91 -7.19 8.90
CA PHE A 17 0.82 -8.17 9.04
C PHE A 17 -0.57 -7.53 9.16
N CYS A 18 -0.65 -6.22 9.40
CA CYS A 18 -1.93 -5.54 9.57
C CYS A 18 -2.64 -5.32 8.22
N SER A 19 -1.98 -4.66 7.28
CA SER A 19 -2.59 -4.14 6.06
C SER A 19 -1.73 -4.25 4.81
N VAL A 20 -0.52 -4.83 4.90
CA VAL A 20 0.46 -4.81 3.80
C VAL A 20 -0.06 -5.41 2.50
N ASN A 21 -0.88 -6.46 2.55
CA ASN A 21 -1.45 -7.08 1.35
C ASN A 21 -2.34 -6.10 0.59
N MET A 22 -3.19 -5.36 1.31
CA MET A 22 -4.05 -4.33 0.73
C MET A 22 -3.23 -3.11 0.28
N ALA A 23 -2.30 -2.63 1.10
CA ALA A 23 -1.46 -1.49 0.75
C ALA A 23 -0.64 -1.79 -0.52
N ALA A 24 0.07 -2.92 -0.57
CA ALA A 24 0.83 -3.34 -1.74
C ALA A 24 -0.08 -3.62 -2.94
N GLY A 25 -1.22 -4.28 -2.76
CA GLY A 25 -2.18 -4.55 -3.83
C GLY A 25 -2.62 -3.27 -4.54
N GLY A 26 -2.98 -2.23 -3.77
CA GLY A 26 -3.31 -0.91 -4.30
C GLY A 26 -2.12 -0.18 -4.92
N LEU A 27 -0.99 -0.09 -4.20
CA LEU A 27 0.19 0.67 -4.65
C LEU A 27 0.80 0.10 -5.94
N TYR A 28 0.70 -1.20 -6.18
CA TYR A 28 1.11 -1.85 -7.43
C TYR A 28 0.06 -1.77 -8.55
N THR A 29 -1.13 -1.24 -8.28
CA THR A 29 -2.25 -1.13 -9.24
C THR A 29 -2.60 0.32 -9.58
N ILE A 30 -2.94 1.15 -8.61
CA ILE A 30 -3.40 2.53 -8.83
C ILE A 30 -2.49 3.59 -8.22
N GLY A 31 -1.34 3.20 -7.65
CA GLY A 31 -0.42 4.16 -7.02
C GLY A 31 -0.88 4.70 -5.67
N GLY A 32 -1.90 4.09 -5.08
CA GLY A 32 -2.46 4.33 -3.75
C GLY A 32 -3.27 3.12 -3.32
N SER A 33 -3.85 3.09 -2.14
CA SER A 33 -4.69 1.99 -1.67
C SER A 33 -5.95 2.52 -0.97
N PHE A 34 -6.68 1.68 -0.24
CA PHE A 34 -7.81 2.12 0.56
C PHE A 34 -7.34 2.81 1.85
N TRP A 35 -7.77 2.30 3.00
CA TRP A 35 -7.46 2.82 4.34
C TRP A 35 -5.99 3.28 4.49
N GLU A 36 -5.80 4.50 5.02
CA GLU A 36 -4.60 5.38 5.07
C GLU A 36 -4.27 6.18 3.79
N PHE A 37 -4.63 5.71 2.59
CA PHE A 37 -4.17 6.30 1.31
C PHE A 37 -5.27 7.06 0.55
N GLY A 38 -6.52 6.92 0.98
CA GLY A 38 -7.66 7.56 0.35
C GLY A 38 -8.93 7.47 1.18
N GLU A 39 -10.00 8.05 0.66
CA GLU A 39 -11.35 8.00 1.24
C GLU A 39 -12.42 8.13 0.16
N PRO A 40 -13.64 7.64 0.42
CA PRO A 40 -14.81 7.98 -0.39
C PRO A 40 -15.05 9.48 -0.48
N ASP A 41 -15.55 9.95 -1.61
CA ASP A 41 -16.17 11.27 -1.72
C ASP A 41 -17.50 11.27 -0.96
N TRP A 42 -17.43 11.56 0.34
CA TRP A 42 -18.58 11.57 1.25
C TRP A 42 -19.69 12.52 0.81
N ASP A 43 -19.34 13.56 0.06
CA ASP A 43 -20.26 14.62 -0.35
C ASP A 43 -20.86 14.40 -1.74
N ASN A 44 -20.45 13.37 -2.49
CA ASN A 44 -21.01 13.11 -3.82
C ASN A 44 -21.36 11.63 -4.07
N THR A 45 -20.88 10.71 -3.24
CA THR A 45 -21.21 9.28 -3.35
C THR A 45 -22.73 9.06 -3.28
N ARG A 46 -23.24 8.19 -4.16
CA ARG A 46 -24.63 7.72 -4.18
C ARG A 46 -24.76 6.23 -3.85
N TYR A 47 -23.73 5.44 -4.19
CA TYR A 47 -23.65 4.01 -3.88
C TYR A 47 -22.28 3.70 -3.26
N PHE A 48 -22.27 3.29 -2.01
CA PHE A 48 -21.04 3.02 -1.26
C PHE A 48 -20.92 1.54 -0.93
N MET A 49 -19.80 0.93 -1.30
CA MET A 49 -19.49 -0.47 -0.95
C MET A 49 -18.40 -0.56 0.12
N LEU A 50 -18.68 -1.31 1.19
CA LEU A 50 -17.74 -1.64 2.25
C LEU A 50 -17.33 -3.10 2.16
N PHE A 51 -16.04 -3.37 2.02
CA PHE A 51 -15.48 -4.73 1.93
C PHE A 51 -14.62 -5.06 3.15
N GLY A 52 -15.05 -6.03 3.96
CA GLY A 52 -14.24 -6.56 5.06
C GLY A 52 -13.80 -5.51 6.08
N VAL A 53 -14.62 -4.48 6.33
CA VAL A 53 -14.33 -3.43 7.30
C VAL A 53 -14.88 -3.83 8.67
N ALA A 54 -13.99 -4.10 9.62
CA ALA A 54 -14.36 -4.40 11.00
C ALA A 54 -14.87 -3.15 11.73
N GLU A 55 -15.62 -3.37 12.80
CA GLU A 55 -16.52 -2.41 13.47
C GLU A 55 -15.86 -1.13 14.00
N ASP A 56 -14.56 -1.19 14.29
CA ASP A 56 -13.76 -0.17 14.95
C ASP A 56 -12.37 0.01 14.31
N HIS A 57 -12.10 -0.73 13.23
CA HIS A 57 -10.73 -0.84 12.72
C HIS A 57 -10.37 0.36 11.83
N ASP A 58 -11.35 0.98 11.15
CA ASP A 58 -11.16 2.31 10.55
C ASP A 58 -11.41 3.43 11.56
N SER A 59 -10.63 4.50 11.40
CA SER A 59 -10.61 5.75 12.16
C SER A 59 -11.97 6.46 12.21
N ASN A 60 -12.17 7.28 13.25
CA ASN A 60 -13.43 8.02 13.47
C ASN A 60 -13.95 8.84 12.27
N PRO A 61 -13.14 9.39 11.34
CA PRO A 61 -13.63 10.02 10.12
C PRO A 61 -14.62 9.18 9.31
N ILE A 62 -14.48 7.85 9.25
CA ILE A 62 -15.43 7.01 8.51
C ILE A 62 -16.85 7.09 9.11
N LYS A 63 -16.98 7.23 10.44
CA LYS A 63 -18.27 7.35 11.12
C LYS A 63 -18.98 8.64 10.71
N ILE A 64 -18.22 9.74 10.60
CA ILE A 64 -18.71 11.03 10.12
C ILE A 64 -19.14 10.91 8.65
N GLY A 65 -18.30 10.28 7.82
CA GLY A 65 -18.58 10.02 6.40
C GLY A 65 -19.85 9.20 6.20
N LEU A 66 -19.99 8.07 6.90
CA LEU A 66 -21.19 7.24 6.89
C LEU A 66 -22.43 8.02 7.34
N GLY A 67 -22.32 8.84 8.38
CA GLY A 67 -23.40 9.73 8.83
C GLY A 67 -23.86 10.67 7.72
N LYS A 68 -22.93 11.31 7.00
CA LYS A 68 -23.23 12.17 5.84
C LYS A 68 -23.95 11.39 4.74
N LEU A 69 -23.45 10.20 4.37
CA LEU A 69 -24.05 9.36 3.33
C LEU A 69 -25.50 8.99 3.68
N LYS A 70 -25.74 8.49 4.90
CA LYS A 70 -27.09 8.12 5.36
C LYS A 70 -28.03 9.32 5.40
N ALA A 71 -27.57 10.47 5.87
CA ALA A 71 -28.39 11.70 5.92
C ALA A 71 -28.85 12.17 4.54
N ARG A 72 -28.06 11.90 3.48
CA ARG A 72 -28.38 12.22 2.09
C ARG A 72 -29.19 11.13 1.38
N GLY A 73 -29.39 9.98 2.01
CA GLY A 73 -30.03 8.82 1.37
C GLY A 73 -29.14 8.09 0.36
N ALA A 74 -27.81 8.22 0.46
CA ALA A 74 -26.90 7.37 -0.31
C ALA A 74 -26.99 5.92 0.18
N ARG A 75 -26.98 4.96 -0.74
CA ARG A 75 -27.11 3.53 -0.43
C ARG A 75 -25.77 2.99 0.04
N VAL A 76 -25.75 2.36 1.22
CA VAL A 76 -24.57 1.72 1.80
C VAL A 76 -24.72 0.20 1.73
N VAL A 77 -23.82 -0.47 1.01
CA VAL A 77 -23.78 -1.92 0.87
C VAL A 77 -22.53 -2.44 1.58
N SER A 78 -22.73 -3.35 2.53
CA SER A 78 -21.65 -3.99 3.29
C SER A 78 -21.48 -5.44 2.87
N ILE A 79 -20.24 -5.83 2.58
CA ILE A 79 -19.81 -7.17 2.24
C ILE A 79 -18.92 -7.65 3.39
N ASN A 80 -19.50 -8.47 4.26
CA ASN A 80 -18.87 -8.85 5.52
C ASN A 80 -19.51 -10.12 6.08
N PRO A 81 -18.75 -11.11 6.59
CA PRO A 81 -19.34 -12.27 7.27
C PRO A 81 -20.16 -11.94 8.52
N CYS A 82 -19.93 -10.78 9.16
CA CYS A 82 -20.69 -10.36 10.34
C CYS A 82 -21.49 -9.06 10.11
N ARG A 83 -22.67 -8.97 10.74
CA ARG A 83 -23.57 -7.80 10.70
C ARG A 83 -23.51 -6.98 11.98
N THR A 84 -22.37 -6.40 12.25
CA THR A 84 -22.10 -5.60 13.45
C THR A 84 -21.35 -4.30 13.10
N GLY A 85 -21.25 -3.34 14.02
CA GLY A 85 -20.62 -2.03 13.76
C GLY A 85 -21.15 -1.29 12.52
N TYR A 86 -20.26 -0.89 11.61
CA TYR A 86 -20.60 -0.23 10.34
C TYR A 86 -21.58 -1.04 9.48
N ASN A 87 -21.54 -2.37 9.59
CA ASN A 87 -22.38 -3.28 8.81
C ASN A 87 -23.84 -3.29 9.31
N ALA A 88 -24.08 -2.88 10.57
CA ALA A 88 -25.42 -2.82 11.15
C ALA A 88 -26.27 -1.67 10.58
N ILE A 89 -25.63 -0.58 10.11
CA ILE A 89 -26.30 0.60 9.54
C ILE A 89 -26.40 0.56 8.00
N ALA A 90 -25.82 -0.46 7.37
CA ALA A 90 -25.87 -0.65 5.93
C ALA A 90 -27.32 -0.90 5.48
N ASP A 91 -27.66 -0.38 4.30
CA ASP A 91 -28.95 -0.63 3.66
C ASP A 91 -29.04 -2.08 3.19
N ASP A 92 -27.92 -2.61 2.67
CA ASP A 92 -27.75 -4.03 2.38
C ASP A 92 -26.52 -4.56 3.13
N TRP A 93 -26.72 -5.64 3.88
CA TRP A 93 -25.62 -6.46 4.39
C TRP A 93 -25.60 -7.78 3.64
N ILE A 94 -24.48 -8.07 3.00
CA ILE A 94 -24.22 -9.27 2.22
C ILE A 94 -23.21 -10.13 2.99
N GLY A 95 -23.73 -11.19 3.61
CA GLY A 95 -22.90 -12.20 4.26
C GLY A 95 -22.07 -12.94 3.22
N ILE A 96 -20.75 -12.91 3.38
CA ILE A 96 -19.80 -13.56 2.47
C ILE A 96 -18.98 -14.62 3.21
N ARG A 97 -18.64 -15.71 2.52
CA ARG A 97 -17.66 -16.68 3.03
C ARG A 97 -16.26 -16.02 3.11
N PRO A 98 -15.58 -16.03 4.27
CA PRO A 98 -14.26 -15.41 4.41
C PRO A 98 -13.27 -15.88 3.33
N GLY A 99 -12.46 -14.95 2.80
CA GLY A 99 -11.47 -15.25 1.77
C GLY A 99 -12.02 -15.40 0.35
N THR A 100 -13.33 -15.23 0.13
CA THR A 100 -13.97 -15.37 -1.20
C THR A 100 -14.38 -14.05 -1.86
N ASP A 101 -14.06 -12.92 -1.24
CA ASP A 101 -14.36 -11.56 -1.74
C ASP A 101 -13.85 -11.33 -3.17
N GLY A 102 -12.65 -11.84 -3.49
CA GLY A 102 -12.10 -11.76 -4.84
C GLY A 102 -13.00 -12.45 -5.87
N LEU A 103 -13.56 -13.63 -5.57
CA LEU A 103 -14.49 -14.31 -6.48
C LEU A 103 -15.76 -13.49 -6.72
N PHE A 104 -16.34 -12.94 -5.65
CA PHE A 104 -17.51 -12.09 -5.75
C PHE A 104 -17.22 -10.88 -6.65
N VAL A 105 -16.08 -10.22 -6.47
CA VAL A 105 -15.66 -9.08 -7.30
C VAL A 105 -15.46 -9.48 -8.76
N PHE A 106 -14.83 -10.62 -9.05
CA PHE A 106 -14.69 -11.09 -10.43
C PHE A 106 -16.03 -11.42 -11.09
N ALA A 107 -17.03 -11.90 -10.34
CA ALA A 107 -18.37 -12.10 -10.86
C ALA A 107 -19.10 -10.78 -11.17
N LEU A 108 -18.86 -9.73 -10.38
CA LEU A 108 -19.33 -8.38 -10.73
C LEU A 108 -18.66 -7.87 -12.00
N ILE A 109 -17.34 -8.07 -12.13
CA ILE A 109 -16.58 -7.69 -13.33
C ILE A 109 -17.09 -8.45 -14.57
N HIS A 110 -17.35 -9.75 -14.45
CA HIS A 110 -17.92 -10.59 -15.51
C HIS A 110 -19.23 -9.98 -16.05
N GLU A 111 -20.17 -9.68 -15.16
CA GLU A 111 -21.47 -9.09 -15.55
C GLU A 111 -21.32 -7.70 -16.18
N LEU A 112 -20.41 -6.86 -15.64
CA LEU A 112 -20.13 -5.53 -16.20
C LEU A 112 -19.52 -5.61 -17.61
N LEU A 113 -18.56 -6.51 -17.84
CA LEU A 113 -17.96 -6.73 -19.15
C LEU A 113 -18.98 -7.28 -20.14
N LYS A 114 -19.78 -8.27 -19.73
CA LYS A 114 -20.84 -8.88 -20.55
C LYS A 114 -21.91 -7.86 -20.96
N ALA A 115 -22.24 -6.93 -20.07
CA ALA A 115 -23.17 -5.84 -20.34
C ALA A 115 -22.56 -4.66 -21.12
N GLY A 116 -21.24 -4.66 -21.37
CA GLY A 116 -20.54 -3.51 -21.97
C GLY A 116 -20.54 -2.27 -21.08
N ARG A 117 -20.69 -2.43 -19.76
CA ARG A 117 -20.79 -1.35 -18.78
C ARG A 117 -19.44 -1.13 -18.09
N VAL A 118 -18.43 -0.77 -18.90
CA VAL A 118 -17.09 -0.37 -18.47
C VAL A 118 -16.69 0.98 -19.10
N ASP A 119 -15.90 1.79 -18.41
CA ASP A 119 -15.49 3.12 -18.87
C ASP A 119 -14.29 3.07 -19.81
N LEU A 120 -14.51 2.72 -21.08
CA LEU A 120 -13.44 2.59 -22.07
C LEU A 120 -12.62 3.88 -22.25
N GLU A 121 -13.23 5.06 -22.12
CA GLU A 121 -12.54 6.33 -22.26
C GLU A 121 -11.61 6.59 -21.07
N TYR A 122 -12.07 6.33 -19.85
CA TYR A 122 -11.24 6.40 -18.65
C TYR A 122 -10.08 5.40 -18.70
N LEU A 123 -10.35 4.16 -19.13
CA LEU A 123 -9.32 3.13 -19.29
C LEU A 123 -8.22 3.57 -20.26
N LEU A 124 -8.60 4.11 -21.43
CA LEU A 124 -7.67 4.62 -22.43
C LEU A 124 -6.79 5.77 -21.93
N ARG A 125 -7.33 6.65 -21.08
CA ARG A 125 -6.66 7.89 -20.67
C ARG A 125 -5.73 7.71 -19.47
N TYR A 126 -6.05 6.80 -18.55
CA TYR A 126 -5.43 6.78 -17.21
C TYR A 126 -4.81 5.43 -16.83
N THR A 127 -4.87 4.44 -17.71
CA THR A 127 -4.41 3.07 -17.40
C THR A 127 -3.49 2.52 -18.49
N ASN A 128 -2.89 1.36 -18.23
CA ASN A 128 -2.14 0.60 -19.22
C ASN A 128 -3.00 -0.35 -20.08
N ALA A 129 -4.33 -0.17 -20.11
CA ALA A 129 -5.28 -1.03 -20.84
C ALA A 129 -4.95 -1.20 -22.33
N HIS A 130 -4.38 -0.19 -22.98
CA HIS A 130 -3.99 -0.19 -24.40
C HIS A 130 -2.54 -0.58 -24.66
N SER A 131 -1.71 -0.75 -23.62
CA SER A 131 -0.33 -1.19 -23.78
C SER A 131 -0.29 -2.62 -24.34
N LEU A 132 0.57 -2.85 -25.33
CA LEU A 132 0.71 -4.15 -25.99
C LEU A 132 1.61 -5.08 -25.18
N VAL A 133 1.14 -6.31 -24.98
CA VAL A 133 1.80 -7.39 -24.26
C VAL A 133 2.21 -8.46 -25.25
N ILE A 134 3.47 -8.91 -25.16
CA ILE A 134 4.03 -10.00 -25.96
C ILE A 134 3.34 -11.32 -25.59
N GLN A 135 3.00 -12.14 -26.59
CA GLN A 135 2.35 -13.45 -26.42
C GLN A 135 3.19 -14.53 -27.12
N GLU A 136 4.33 -14.88 -26.53
CA GLU A 136 5.31 -15.83 -27.08
C GLU A 136 5.71 -16.83 -26.00
N PRO A 137 4.85 -17.81 -25.66
CA PRO A 137 5.09 -18.73 -24.56
C PRO A 137 6.47 -19.39 -24.62
N GLY A 138 7.23 -19.28 -23.53
CA GLY A 138 8.59 -19.81 -23.40
C GLY A 138 9.71 -18.86 -23.81
N ALA A 139 9.38 -17.70 -24.38
CA ALA A 139 10.36 -16.62 -24.59
C ALA A 139 10.69 -15.91 -23.27
N ALA A 140 11.91 -15.36 -23.17
CA ALA A 140 12.40 -14.68 -21.96
C ALA A 140 11.67 -13.37 -21.62
N ASP A 141 10.90 -12.85 -22.56
CA ASP A 141 10.11 -11.63 -22.48
C ASP A 141 8.62 -11.89 -22.79
N ASP A 142 8.18 -13.15 -22.73
CA ASP A 142 6.76 -13.51 -22.77
C ASP A 142 5.98 -12.75 -21.70
N GLY A 143 4.84 -12.15 -22.09
CA GLY A 143 4.01 -11.38 -21.19
C GLY A 143 4.58 -10.01 -20.77
N LEU A 144 5.75 -9.58 -21.26
CA LEU A 144 6.25 -8.21 -21.03
C LEU A 144 5.64 -7.23 -22.04
N PHE A 145 5.72 -5.93 -21.73
CA PHE A 145 5.26 -4.91 -22.66
C PHE A 145 6.18 -4.80 -23.88
N VAL A 146 5.59 -4.64 -25.05
CA VAL A 146 6.32 -4.22 -26.25
C VAL A 146 6.81 -2.79 -26.03
N ARG A 147 8.10 -2.52 -26.27
CA ARG A 147 8.71 -1.21 -26.06
C ARG A 147 9.40 -0.70 -27.32
N ASP A 148 9.49 0.62 -27.46
CA ASP A 148 10.34 1.27 -28.47
C ASP A 148 11.82 1.25 -28.08
N ALA A 149 12.67 1.88 -28.90
CA ALA A 149 14.11 1.96 -28.68
C ALA A 149 14.49 2.75 -27.41
N ASP A 150 13.63 3.66 -26.94
CA ASP A 150 13.81 4.45 -25.73
C ASP A 150 13.24 3.73 -24.49
N GLY A 151 12.66 2.54 -24.67
CA GLY A 151 12.09 1.73 -23.61
C GLY A 151 10.66 2.12 -23.24
N ASN A 152 9.95 2.95 -24.01
CA ASN A 152 8.56 3.31 -23.73
C ASN A 152 7.60 2.22 -24.20
N PRO A 153 6.56 1.87 -23.42
CA PRO A 153 5.54 0.93 -23.86
C PRO A 153 4.84 1.39 -25.14
N LEU A 154 4.51 0.46 -26.02
CA LEU A 154 3.81 0.70 -27.27
C LEU A 154 2.33 0.31 -27.19
N ALA A 155 1.52 0.97 -28.01
CA ALA A 155 0.12 0.68 -28.27
C ALA A 155 -0.12 0.55 -29.78
N TRP A 156 -1.21 -0.09 -30.20
CA TRP A 156 -1.58 -0.18 -31.60
C TRP A 156 -2.58 0.90 -31.99
N ASP A 157 -2.21 1.84 -32.87
CA ASP A 157 -3.16 2.85 -33.36
C ASP A 157 -4.10 2.22 -34.41
N ARG A 158 -5.41 2.26 -34.14
CA ARG A 158 -6.42 1.61 -35.01
C ARG A 158 -6.69 2.35 -36.31
N VAL A 159 -6.34 3.63 -36.40
CA VAL A 159 -6.54 4.47 -37.59
C VAL A 159 -5.30 4.44 -38.47
N ALA A 160 -4.13 4.71 -37.88
CA ALA A 160 -2.85 4.68 -38.59
C ALA A 160 -2.37 3.25 -38.88
N LYS A 161 -2.90 2.24 -38.17
CA LYS A 161 -2.56 0.82 -38.32
C LYS A 161 -1.07 0.56 -38.14
N THR A 162 -0.49 1.20 -37.13
CA THR A 162 0.94 1.12 -36.79
C THR A 162 1.11 1.14 -35.27
N PRO A 163 2.19 0.56 -34.72
CA PRO A 163 2.57 0.82 -33.34
C PRO A 163 2.89 2.31 -33.13
N VAL A 164 2.49 2.81 -31.97
CA VAL A 164 2.75 4.18 -31.47
C VAL A 164 3.08 4.12 -29.98
N SER A 165 3.67 5.18 -29.43
CA SER A 165 3.87 5.25 -27.97
C SER A 165 2.54 5.15 -27.24
N ALA A 166 2.48 4.35 -26.17
CA ALA A 166 1.30 4.27 -25.31
C ALA A 166 1.02 5.59 -24.56
N ALA A 167 2.01 6.49 -24.51
CA ALA A 167 1.89 7.84 -23.95
C ALA A 167 1.58 8.91 -25.00
N ASP A 168 1.34 8.55 -26.27
CA ASP A 168 0.93 9.51 -27.30
C ASP A 168 -0.53 9.94 -27.08
N ALA A 169 -0.73 11.19 -26.66
CA ALA A 169 -2.05 11.75 -26.40
C ALA A 169 -2.92 11.92 -27.65
N GLY A 170 -2.32 11.95 -28.85
CA GLY A 170 -3.01 12.07 -30.14
C GLY A 170 -3.40 10.71 -30.74
N ALA A 171 -2.86 9.62 -30.21
CA ALA A 171 -3.13 8.27 -30.70
C ALA A 171 -4.59 7.83 -30.46
N LYS A 172 -5.05 6.90 -31.31
CA LYS A 172 -6.34 6.21 -31.19
C LYS A 172 -6.10 4.73 -30.95
N PRO A 173 -5.64 4.34 -29.74
CA PRO A 173 -5.17 2.99 -29.56
C PRO A 173 -6.31 1.97 -29.49
N ALA A 174 -6.01 0.74 -29.88
CA ALA A 174 -6.91 -0.39 -29.77
C ALA A 174 -6.89 -0.98 -28.34
N LEU A 175 -8.06 -1.32 -27.81
CA LEU A 175 -8.21 -2.06 -26.55
C LEU A 175 -8.37 -3.57 -26.76
N THR A 176 -8.74 -3.98 -27.97
CA THR A 176 -8.99 -5.39 -28.33
C THR A 176 -8.29 -5.73 -29.63
N GLY A 177 -8.10 -7.03 -29.85
CA GLY A 177 -7.46 -7.59 -31.04
C GLY A 177 -6.08 -8.19 -30.79
N SER A 178 -5.50 -8.74 -31.85
CA SER A 178 -4.18 -9.34 -31.88
C SER A 178 -3.40 -8.72 -33.04
N PHE A 179 -2.17 -8.31 -32.76
CA PHE A 179 -1.31 -7.59 -33.69
C PHE A 179 0.04 -8.27 -33.82
N THR A 180 0.74 -8.01 -34.92
CA THR A 180 2.09 -8.53 -35.14
C THR A 180 3.07 -7.37 -35.17
N ILE A 181 4.02 -7.37 -34.25
CA ILE A 181 5.08 -6.35 -34.16
C ILE A 181 6.42 -7.06 -34.12
N GLY A 182 7.33 -6.71 -35.04
CA GLY A 182 8.63 -7.38 -35.14
C GLY A 182 8.53 -8.89 -35.34
N GLY A 183 7.47 -9.38 -36.00
CA GLY A 183 7.21 -10.80 -36.21
C GLY A 183 6.58 -11.55 -35.03
N ARG A 184 6.26 -10.86 -33.93
CA ARG A 184 5.75 -11.45 -32.69
C ARG A 184 4.29 -11.11 -32.46
N ARG A 185 3.53 -12.07 -31.92
CA ARG A 185 2.13 -11.84 -31.57
C ARG A 185 2.04 -10.98 -30.30
N CYS A 186 1.26 -9.91 -30.37
CA CYS A 186 1.04 -8.98 -29.27
C CYS A 186 -0.45 -8.66 -29.11
N VAL A 187 -0.91 -8.44 -27.88
CA VAL A 187 -2.31 -8.08 -27.58
C VAL A 187 -2.38 -6.92 -26.58
N PRO A 188 -3.38 -6.04 -26.63
CA PRO A 188 -3.57 -5.03 -25.58
C PRO A 188 -3.90 -5.68 -24.23
N VAL A 189 -3.52 -5.03 -23.13
CA VAL A 189 -3.88 -5.48 -21.77
C VAL A 189 -5.39 -5.71 -21.61
N PHE A 190 -6.23 -4.84 -22.16
CA PHE A 190 -7.68 -4.99 -22.05
C PHE A 190 -8.21 -6.24 -22.76
N GLN A 191 -7.56 -6.71 -23.83
CA GLN A 191 -7.88 -8.00 -24.43
C GLN A 191 -7.66 -9.14 -23.44
N LEU A 192 -6.53 -9.14 -22.71
CA LEU A 192 -6.23 -10.15 -21.69
C LEU A 192 -7.23 -10.12 -20.52
N ILE A 193 -7.69 -8.93 -20.13
CA ILE A 193 -8.73 -8.73 -19.12
C ILE A 193 -10.06 -9.32 -19.61
N ALA A 194 -10.47 -8.98 -20.84
CA ALA A 194 -11.71 -9.48 -21.43
C ALA A 194 -11.68 -11.01 -21.55
N ASP A 195 -10.60 -11.57 -22.10
CA ASP A 195 -10.43 -13.02 -22.27
C ASP A 195 -10.51 -13.75 -20.92
N ARG A 196 -9.96 -13.17 -19.85
CA ARG A 196 -9.94 -13.80 -18.52
C ARG A 196 -11.29 -13.71 -17.81
N TYR A 197 -11.88 -12.52 -17.73
CA TYR A 197 -13.02 -12.29 -16.83
C TYR A 197 -14.38 -12.44 -17.51
N LEU A 198 -14.44 -12.60 -18.83
CA LEU A 198 -15.63 -13.10 -19.53
C LEU A 198 -15.76 -14.63 -19.44
N ASP A 199 -14.76 -15.33 -18.90
CA ASP A 199 -14.85 -16.78 -18.68
C ASP A 199 -16.04 -17.13 -17.78
N GLU A 200 -16.78 -18.18 -18.16
CA GLU A 200 -18.00 -18.62 -17.47
C GLU A 200 -17.72 -19.15 -16.04
N SER A 201 -16.48 -19.47 -15.70
CA SER A 201 -16.09 -19.78 -14.32
C SER A 201 -16.25 -18.59 -13.36
N TYR A 202 -16.31 -17.36 -13.89
CA TYR A 202 -16.62 -16.15 -13.13
C TYR A 202 -18.10 -15.74 -13.22
N ALA A 203 -18.94 -16.45 -13.99
CA ALA A 203 -20.36 -16.15 -14.03
C ALA A 203 -21.00 -16.28 -12.63
N PRO A 204 -22.04 -15.49 -12.30
CA PRO A 204 -22.70 -15.55 -10.99
C PRO A 204 -23.13 -16.97 -10.56
N ASP A 205 -23.62 -17.80 -11.49
CA ASP A 205 -24.05 -19.18 -11.18
C ASP A 205 -22.86 -20.08 -10.78
N SER A 206 -21.69 -19.86 -11.36
CA SER A 206 -20.46 -20.60 -11.06
C SER A 206 -19.82 -20.20 -9.72
N VAL A 207 -20.09 -18.97 -9.27
CA VAL A 207 -19.44 -18.37 -8.08
C VAL A 207 -20.32 -18.44 -6.83
N ALA A 208 -21.65 -18.40 -7.00
CA ALA A 208 -22.61 -18.19 -5.91
C ALA A 208 -22.43 -19.12 -4.71
N GLU A 209 -22.33 -20.43 -4.94
CA GLU A 209 -22.18 -21.43 -3.87
C GLU A 209 -20.86 -21.26 -3.10
N ARG A 210 -19.79 -20.88 -3.81
CA ARG A 210 -18.44 -20.76 -3.25
C ARG A 210 -18.30 -19.54 -2.35
N CYS A 211 -18.88 -18.41 -2.73
CA CYS A 211 -18.85 -17.21 -1.90
C CYS A 211 -20.01 -17.12 -0.90
N GLY A 212 -21.04 -17.97 -1.04
CA GLY A 212 -22.23 -17.98 -0.19
C GLY A 212 -23.23 -16.86 -0.52
N ILE A 213 -23.14 -16.26 -1.71
CA ILE A 213 -24.01 -15.16 -2.16
C ILE A 213 -24.83 -15.67 -3.35
N ALA A 214 -26.16 -15.57 -3.27
CA ALA A 214 -27.04 -16.00 -4.36
C ALA A 214 -26.69 -15.31 -5.69
N ALA A 215 -26.71 -16.06 -6.80
CA ALA A 215 -26.35 -15.57 -8.12
C ALA A 215 -27.16 -14.32 -8.53
N ASP A 216 -28.46 -14.30 -8.23
CA ASP A 216 -29.33 -13.15 -8.50
C ASP A 216 -28.95 -11.91 -7.68
N THR A 217 -28.44 -12.08 -6.47
CA THR A 217 -27.90 -10.96 -5.68
C THR A 217 -26.64 -10.39 -6.33
N ILE A 218 -25.75 -11.25 -6.83
CA ILE A 218 -24.54 -10.82 -7.56
C ILE A 218 -24.94 -10.02 -8.81
N ARG A 219 -25.85 -10.55 -9.64
CA ARG A 219 -26.37 -9.85 -10.82
C ARG A 219 -27.01 -8.52 -10.48
N ARG A 220 -27.85 -8.48 -9.44
CA ARG A 220 -28.50 -7.26 -8.98
C ARG A 220 -27.47 -6.20 -8.59
N ILE A 221 -26.46 -6.56 -7.79
CA ILE A 221 -25.41 -5.63 -7.38
C ILE A 221 -24.61 -5.13 -8.60
N ALA A 222 -24.25 -6.01 -9.55
CA ALA A 222 -23.57 -5.60 -10.77
C ALA A 222 -24.42 -4.62 -11.60
N ALA A 223 -25.72 -4.88 -11.74
CA ALA A 223 -26.65 -3.99 -12.44
C ALA A 223 -26.83 -2.64 -11.72
N GLU A 224 -26.89 -2.63 -10.39
CA GLU A 224 -26.94 -1.41 -9.58
C GLU A 224 -25.67 -0.57 -9.74
N LEU A 225 -24.49 -1.21 -9.71
CA LEU A 225 -23.21 -0.54 -9.96
C LEU A 225 -23.17 0.08 -11.35
N ALA A 226 -23.57 -0.67 -12.39
CA ALA A 226 -23.68 -0.16 -13.74
C ALA A 226 -24.66 1.02 -13.85
N HIS A 227 -25.84 0.90 -13.25
CA HIS A 227 -26.83 1.96 -13.30
C HIS A 227 -26.32 3.24 -12.62
N VAL A 228 -25.79 3.14 -11.40
CA VAL A 228 -25.30 4.32 -10.67
C VAL A 228 -24.07 4.93 -11.34
N ALA A 229 -23.11 4.12 -11.81
CA ALA A 229 -21.89 4.65 -12.40
C ALA A 229 -22.13 5.33 -13.76
N PHE A 230 -23.07 4.83 -14.59
CA PHE A 230 -23.23 5.29 -15.97
C PHE A 230 -24.49 6.11 -16.23
N GLU A 231 -25.58 5.89 -15.49
CA GLU A 231 -26.86 6.60 -15.71
C GLU A 231 -27.08 7.72 -14.69
N GLN A 232 -26.26 7.79 -13.63
CA GLN A 232 -26.34 8.79 -12.57
C GLN A 232 -25.07 9.63 -12.46
N THR A 233 -24.38 9.85 -13.58
CA THR A 233 -23.13 10.61 -13.65
C THR A 233 -23.28 12.01 -13.05
N ILE A 234 -22.21 12.48 -12.41
CA ILE A 234 -22.11 13.84 -11.88
C ILE A 234 -21.29 14.66 -12.86
N GLU A 235 -21.67 15.91 -13.09
CA GLU A 235 -20.82 16.89 -13.78
C GLU A 235 -20.71 18.12 -12.90
N LEU A 236 -19.50 18.40 -12.42
CA LEU A 236 -19.21 19.61 -11.67
C LEU A 236 -18.72 20.69 -12.64
N PRO A 237 -19.20 21.95 -12.53
CA PRO A 237 -18.80 23.05 -13.39
C PRO A 237 -17.43 23.61 -12.99
N ILE A 238 -16.44 22.72 -12.93
CA ILE A 238 -15.04 23.01 -12.59
C ILE A 238 -14.23 22.72 -13.84
N ALA A 239 -13.58 23.75 -14.39
CA ALA A 239 -12.72 23.57 -15.53
C ALA A 239 -11.32 23.12 -15.08
N TRP A 240 -10.68 22.24 -15.83
CA TRP A 240 -9.36 21.70 -15.51
C TRP A 240 -8.59 21.33 -16.78
N THR A 241 -7.28 21.16 -16.63
CA THR A 241 -6.39 20.75 -17.72
C THR A 241 -5.73 19.44 -17.36
N ASP A 242 -5.80 18.47 -18.27
CA ASP A 242 -5.16 17.18 -18.06
C ASP A 242 -3.66 17.19 -18.43
N TRP A 243 -2.98 16.09 -18.14
CA TRP A 243 -1.55 15.91 -18.40
C TRP A 243 -1.16 16.10 -19.87
N ALA A 244 -2.09 15.88 -20.80
CA ALA A 244 -1.88 16.05 -22.24
C ALA A 244 -2.12 17.50 -22.71
N GLY A 245 -2.43 18.42 -21.80
CA GLY A 245 -2.71 19.82 -22.12
C GLY A 245 -4.13 20.05 -22.67
N ARG A 246 -5.02 19.05 -22.58
CA ARG A 246 -6.41 19.20 -23.01
C ARG A 246 -7.20 19.88 -21.91
N ARG A 247 -7.89 20.96 -22.28
CA ARG A 247 -8.80 21.66 -21.37
C ARG A 247 -10.18 21.01 -21.38
N HIS A 248 -10.72 20.78 -20.20
CA HIS A 248 -12.07 20.28 -19.95
C HIS A 248 -12.84 21.36 -19.20
N GLU A 249 -14.08 21.64 -19.60
CA GLU A 249 -14.90 22.68 -18.96
C GLU A 249 -15.66 22.17 -17.72
N THR A 250 -15.74 20.84 -17.56
CA THR A 250 -16.37 20.19 -16.40
C THR A 250 -15.53 19.02 -15.90
N ILE A 251 -15.73 18.66 -14.63
CA ILE A 251 -15.23 17.42 -14.04
C ILE A 251 -16.38 16.41 -14.00
N LYS A 252 -16.21 15.32 -14.74
CA LYS A 252 -17.17 14.20 -14.75
C LYS A 252 -16.91 13.28 -13.57
N GLY A 253 -17.97 12.80 -12.94
CA GLY A 253 -17.94 11.89 -11.80
C GLY A 253 -18.86 10.70 -11.99
N ARG A 254 -18.54 9.63 -11.27
CA ARG A 254 -19.29 8.39 -11.25
C ARG A 254 -19.53 8.03 -9.78
N PRO A 255 -20.75 8.20 -9.26
CA PRO A 255 -20.98 8.28 -7.82
C PRO A 255 -21.07 6.92 -7.12
N VAL A 256 -20.14 6.03 -7.46
CA VAL A 256 -19.90 4.74 -6.82
C VAL A 256 -18.54 4.84 -6.14
N SER A 257 -18.49 4.63 -4.82
CA SER A 257 -17.23 4.56 -4.09
C SER A 257 -17.11 3.24 -3.34
N MET A 258 -15.87 2.80 -3.13
CA MET A 258 -15.56 1.55 -2.46
C MET A 258 -14.53 1.81 -1.37
N HIS A 259 -14.70 1.15 -0.24
CA HIS A 259 -13.72 1.15 0.84
C HIS A 259 -13.52 -0.27 1.35
N ALA A 260 -12.27 -0.65 1.55
CA ALA A 260 -11.90 -1.97 2.02
C ALA A 260 -10.85 -1.87 3.12
N MET A 261 -10.86 -2.84 4.02
CA MET A 261 -9.98 -2.81 5.17
C MET A 261 -9.47 -4.20 5.58
N ARG A 262 -9.09 -4.39 6.85
CA ARG A 262 -8.29 -5.55 7.32
C ARG A 262 -8.90 -6.91 7.01
N GLY A 263 -10.22 -7.06 6.95
CA GLY A 263 -10.86 -8.33 6.57
C GLY A 263 -10.38 -8.84 5.21
N ILE A 264 -10.12 -7.94 4.26
CA ILE A 264 -9.57 -8.29 2.95
C ILE A 264 -8.07 -8.59 3.03
N SER A 265 -7.33 -7.80 3.82
CA SER A 265 -5.86 -7.90 3.88
C SER A 265 -5.34 -9.14 4.62
N ALA A 266 -6.14 -9.72 5.51
CA ALA A 266 -5.67 -10.73 6.46
C ALA A 266 -5.58 -12.15 5.88
N HIS A 267 -6.08 -12.36 4.67
CA HIS A 267 -6.01 -13.65 3.96
C HIS A 267 -4.77 -13.76 3.08
N SER A 268 -4.28 -14.98 2.82
CA SER A 268 -3.12 -15.16 1.95
C SER A 268 -3.37 -14.72 0.50
N ASN A 269 -4.63 -14.71 0.05
CA ASN A 269 -5.05 -14.18 -1.26
C ASN A 269 -5.38 -12.67 -1.24
N GLY A 270 -5.23 -12.01 -0.08
CA GLY A 270 -5.68 -10.64 0.15
C GLY A 270 -5.04 -9.61 -0.77
N PHE A 271 -3.81 -9.88 -1.23
CA PHE A 271 -3.12 -9.06 -2.22
C PHE A 271 -3.88 -9.00 -3.54
N HIS A 272 -4.25 -10.16 -4.09
CA HIS A 272 -5.02 -10.24 -5.35
C HIS A 272 -6.47 -9.79 -5.17
N THR A 273 -7.09 -10.07 -4.02
CA THR A 273 -8.43 -9.55 -3.71
C THR A 273 -8.45 -8.02 -3.71
N CYS A 274 -7.46 -7.37 -3.08
CA CYS A 274 -7.35 -5.91 -3.12
C CYS A 274 -7.17 -5.38 -4.55
N ARG A 275 -6.33 -6.02 -5.36
CA ARG A 275 -6.15 -5.68 -6.77
C ARG A 275 -7.45 -5.86 -7.57
N ALA A 276 -8.24 -6.88 -7.28
CA ALA A 276 -9.53 -7.12 -7.91
C ALA A 276 -10.53 -5.99 -7.60
N ILE A 277 -10.62 -5.52 -6.35
CA ILE A 277 -11.51 -4.41 -5.99
C ILE A 277 -11.06 -3.11 -6.67
N HIS A 278 -9.75 -2.85 -6.77
CA HIS A 278 -9.26 -1.71 -7.55
C HIS A 278 -9.50 -1.86 -9.06
N LEU A 279 -9.35 -3.06 -9.62
CA LEU A 279 -9.72 -3.34 -11.01
C LEU A 279 -11.19 -3.01 -11.26
N LEU A 280 -12.10 -3.43 -10.37
CA LEU A 280 -13.52 -3.09 -10.45
C LEU A 280 -13.74 -1.56 -10.44
N GLN A 281 -13.10 -0.83 -9.52
CA GLN A 281 -13.21 0.63 -9.46
C GLN A 281 -12.74 1.30 -10.75
N VAL A 282 -11.61 0.83 -11.31
CA VAL A 282 -11.02 1.40 -12.53
C VAL A 282 -11.85 1.06 -13.77
N LEU A 283 -12.38 -0.17 -13.89
CA LEU A 283 -13.31 -0.55 -14.95
C LEU A 283 -14.59 0.29 -14.91
N LEU A 284 -15.06 0.65 -13.72
CA LEU A 284 -16.17 1.56 -13.54
C LEU A 284 -15.78 3.03 -13.72
N GLY A 285 -14.50 3.42 -13.82
CA GLY A 285 -14.06 4.81 -13.93
C GLY A 285 -14.26 5.64 -12.65
N THR A 286 -14.19 5.01 -11.48
CA THR A 286 -14.61 5.59 -10.18
C THR A 286 -13.45 6.02 -9.28
N VAL A 287 -12.21 5.90 -9.75
CA VAL A 287 -11.01 6.31 -8.97
C VAL A 287 -10.71 7.79 -9.19
N ASP A 288 -10.62 8.52 -8.10
CA ASP A 288 -10.34 9.95 -7.97
C ASP A 288 -11.27 10.86 -8.80
N VAL A 289 -12.57 10.56 -8.79
CA VAL A 289 -13.62 11.34 -9.48
C VAL A 289 -14.71 11.79 -8.49
N PRO A 290 -15.55 12.79 -8.82
CA PRO A 290 -16.69 13.15 -7.99
C PRO A 290 -17.60 11.97 -7.70
N GLY A 291 -17.84 11.74 -6.41
CA GLY A 291 -18.64 10.62 -5.89
C GLY A 291 -17.95 9.26 -5.90
N GLY A 292 -16.69 9.21 -6.33
CA GLY A 292 -15.85 8.02 -6.33
C GLY A 292 -14.97 7.88 -5.08
N PHE A 293 -14.04 6.93 -5.11
CA PHE A 293 -12.92 6.88 -4.17
C PHE A 293 -11.93 8.01 -4.52
N ARG A 294 -11.32 8.68 -3.55
CA ARG A 294 -10.37 9.79 -3.76
C ARG A 294 -9.07 9.56 -3.01
N PHE A 295 -7.95 9.94 -3.64
CA PHE A 295 -6.64 9.82 -3.01
C PHE A 295 -6.42 10.90 -1.94
N LYS A 296 -5.79 10.51 -0.84
CA LYS A 296 -5.24 11.40 0.18
C LYS A 296 -3.76 11.68 -0.13
N PRO A 297 -3.31 12.94 -0.08
CA PRO A 297 -1.89 13.25 -0.21
C PRO A 297 -1.05 12.51 0.83
N PRO A 298 0.14 11.99 0.45
CA PRO A 298 0.88 12.28 -0.79
C PRO A 298 0.55 11.36 -1.98
N TYR A 299 -0.59 10.67 -1.96
CA TYR A 299 -1.03 9.80 -3.05
C TYR A 299 -1.94 10.56 -4.04
N PRO A 300 -2.01 10.12 -5.32
CA PRO A 300 -1.36 8.94 -5.87
C PRO A 300 0.14 9.14 -6.12
N ARG A 301 0.89 8.03 -6.10
CA ARG A 301 2.28 7.93 -6.54
C ARG A 301 2.38 7.03 -7.77
N SER A 302 3.57 6.88 -8.37
CA SER A 302 3.76 5.86 -9.41
C SER A 302 3.39 4.46 -8.90
N ALA A 303 3.13 3.52 -9.81
CA ALA A 303 2.86 2.13 -9.47
C ALA A 303 3.91 1.22 -10.14
N PRO A 304 4.89 0.67 -9.40
CA PRO A 304 5.14 0.85 -7.96
C PRO A 304 5.66 2.26 -7.58
N PRO A 305 5.50 2.70 -6.31
CA PRO A 305 5.76 4.09 -5.89
C PRO A 305 7.23 4.44 -5.65
N GLY A 306 8.12 3.44 -5.55
CA GLY A 306 9.55 3.63 -5.23
C GLY A 306 9.83 4.17 -3.82
N PRO A 307 11.10 4.26 -3.37
CA PRO A 307 12.30 3.66 -3.97
C PRO A 307 12.34 2.14 -3.77
N LYS A 308 13.40 1.49 -4.27
CA LYS A 308 13.68 0.06 -4.05
C LYS A 308 14.24 -0.17 -2.65
N PRO A 309 14.08 -1.38 -2.06
CA PRO A 309 14.67 -1.69 -0.76
C PRO A 309 16.21 -1.72 -0.85
N ALA A 310 16.86 -1.09 0.13
CA ALA A 310 18.30 -1.16 0.36
C ALA A 310 18.67 -2.41 1.17
N GLY A 311 19.96 -2.77 1.18
CA GLY A 311 20.48 -3.87 2.00
C GLY A 311 21.06 -5.05 1.22
N LYS A 312 21.34 -4.90 -0.09
CA LYS A 312 22.13 -5.90 -0.84
C LYS A 312 23.59 -5.93 -0.40
N THR A 313 24.12 -4.77 -0.05
CA THR A 313 25.45 -4.62 0.53
C THR A 313 25.27 -4.09 1.93
N VAL A 314 25.73 -4.85 2.92
CA VAL A 314 25.68 -4.47 4.33
C VAL A 314 27.09 -4.58 4.88
N LYS A 315 27.54 -3.52 5.55
CA LYS A 315 28.83 -3.48 6.22
C LYS A 315 28.61 -3.03 7.66
N PRO A 316 29.31 -3.61 8.65
CA PRO A 316 29.20 -3.16 10.03
C PRO A 316 29.44 -1.65 10.17
N MET A 317 28.60 -0.98 10.97
CA MET A 317 28.72 0.44 11.32
C MET A 317 28.86 1.39 10.12
N THR A 318 28.29 1.02 8.97
CA THR A 318 28.31 1.83 7.75
C THR A 318 26.88 2.07 7.30
N PRO A 319 26.48 3.32 6.96
CA PRO A 319 25.12 3.57 6.50
C PRO A 319 24.71 2.71 5.29
N LEU A 320 23.43 2.34 5.25
CA LEU A 320 22.82 1.74 4.07
C LEU A 320 22.81 2.76 2.92
N ASP A 321 22.87 2.25 1.69
CA ASP A 321 22.76 3.02 0.44
C ASP A 321 21.35 3.57 0.17
N GLY A 322 20.38 3.28 1.06
CA GLY A 322 19.01 3.76 0.96
C GLY A 322 18.12 3.34 2.13
N MET A 323 16.82 3.32 1.89
CA MET A 323 15.84 2.89 2.89
C MET A 323 15.78 1.36 2.97
N PRO A 324 15.76 0.76 4.17
CA PRO A 324 15.65 -0.70 4.30
C PRO A 324 14.31 -1.23 3.78
N LEU A 325 13.28 -0.39 3.73
CA LEU A 325 11.97 -0.70 3.15
C LEU A 325 11.78 0.01 1.81
N GLY A 326 11.06 -0.63 0.89
CA GLY A 326 10.80 -0.10 -0.44
C GLY A 326 9.90 -1.02 -1.27
N PHE A 327 9.90 -0.81 -2.58
CA PHE A 327 9.04 -1.51 -3.53
C PHE A 327 9.89 -2.18 -4.61
N VAL A 328 9.82 -3.50 -4.70
CA VAL A 328 10.54 -4.26 -5.73
C VAL A 328 9.84 -4.14 -7.09
N CYS A 329 10.63 -4.04 -8.16
CA CYS A 329 10.13 -3.99 -9.55
C CYS A 329 10.42 -5.28 -10.33
N GLY A 330 11.02 -6.28 -9.67
CA GLY A 330 11.31 -7.60 -10.21
C GLY A 330 12.35 -8.35 -9.36
N PRO A 331 12.74 -9.56 -9.79
CA PRO A 331 13.68 -10.42 -9.08
C PRO A 331 15.04 -9.78 -8.77
N ASP A 332 15.50 -8.91 -9.67
CA ASP A 332 16.77 -8.20 -9.49
C ASP A 332 16.79 -7.32 -8.24
N ASP A 333 15.64 -6.96 -7.66
CA ASP A 333 15.52 -6.10 -6.48
C ASP A 333 15.43 -6.89 -5.17
N LEU A 334 15.43 -8.22 -5.23
CA LEU A 334 15.41 -9.07 -4.03
C LEU A 334 16.69 -8.91 -3.20
N LEU A 335 16.53 -9.11 -1.89
CA LEU A 335 17.59 -9.13 -0.89
C LEU A 335 17.91 -10.59 -0.54
N VAL A 336 18.53 -11.28 -1.50
CA VAL A 336 19.04 -12.64 -1.36
C VAL A 336 20.51 -12.70 -1.78
N ASP A 337 21.27 -13.64 -1.23
CA ASP A 337 22.63 -13.94 -1.68
C ASP A 337 22.66 -14.73 -3.01
N GLU A 338 23.85 -15.11 -3.48
CA GLU A 338 24.02 -15.90 -4.71
C GLU A 338 23.37 -17.29 -4.63
N ALA A 339 23.22 -17.85 -3.43
CA ALA A 339 22.52 -19.12 -3.19
C ALA A 339 20.99 -18.94 -3.05
N GLY A 340 20.50 -17.71 -3.04
CA GLY A 340 19.09 -17.36 -2.82
C GLY A 340 18.67 -17.34 -1.35
N THR A 341 19.62 -17.34 -0.41
CA THR A 341 19.36 -17.21 1.02
C THR A 341 18.92 -15.78 1.35
N PRO A 342 17.88 -15.56 2.17
CA PRO A 342 17.46 -14.22 2.57
C PRO A 342 18.57 -13.45 3.31
N LEU A 343 18.75 -12.16 2.98
CA LEU A 343 19.72 -11.28 3.63
C LEU A 343 19.16 -10.56 4.88
N ARG A 344 17.85 -10.66 5.11
CA ARG A 344 17.15 -10.04 6.24
C ARG A 344 16.62 -11.09 7.21
N ILE A 345 16.66 -10.77 8.50
CA ILE A 345 16.15 -11.65 9.57
C ILE A 345 14.65 -11.93 9.42
N ASP A 346 13.87 -10.96 8.94
CA ASP A 346 12.43 -11.10 8.70
C ASP A 346 12.11 -11.78 7.35
N LYS A 347 13.14 -12.08 6.55
CA LYS A 347 13.06 -12.65 5.19
C LYS A 347 12.26 -11.80 4.19
N ALA A 348 11.98 -10.54 4.51
CA ALA A 348 11.34 -9.62 3.57
C ALA A 348 12.20 -9.41 2.32
N TYR A 349 11.56 -9.26 1.16
CA TYR A 349 12.22 -9.12 -0.14
C TYR A 349 13.09 -10.33 -0.52
N SER A 350 12.76 -11.52 -0.02
CA SER A 350 13.34 -12.78 -0.48
C SER A 350 12.36 -13.55 -1.36
N TRP A 351 12.73 -14.74 -1.82
CA TRP A 351 11.79 -15.62 -2.50
C TRP A 351 10.59 -15.97 -1.63
N ASP A 352 10.73 -16.05 -0.30
CA ASP A 352 9.64 -16.34 0.65
C ASP A 352 8.57 -15.25 0.61
N ALA A 353 8.97 -13.97 0.61
CA ALA A 353 8.06 -12.83 0.61
C ALA A 353 8.59 -11.65 -0.26
N PRO A 354 8.47 -11.74 -1.59
CA PRO A 354 9.07 -10.78 -2.51
C PRO A 354 8.54 -9.35 -2.35
N LEU A 355 7.23 -9.20 -2.07
CA LEU A 355 6.53 -7.91 -2.04
C LEU A 355 6.30 -7.38 -0.61
N ALA A 356 7.14 -7.76 0.36
CA ALA A 356 7.01 -7.39 1.77
C ALA A 356 7.39 -5.92 2.06
N ALA A 357 6.65 -4.97 1.49
CA ALA A 357 6.94 -3.53 1.49
C ALA A 357 7.09 -2.88 2.88
N HIS A 358 6.60 -3.53 3.93
CA HIS A 358 6.61 -3.03 5.31
C HIS A 358 7.45 -3.89 6.29
N GLY A 359 8.22 -4.84 5.75
CA GLY A 359 8.89 -5.91 6.51
C GLY A 359 7.89 -6.92 7.06
N LEU A 360 8.39 -7.97 7.75
CA LEU A 360 7.55 -9.03 8.34
C LEU A 360 7.79 -9.13 9.84
N MET A 361 7.29 -8.15 10.61
CA MET A 361 7.56 -8.06 12.06
C MET A 361 7.19 -9.34 12.84
N HIS A 362 6.14 -10.05 12.40
CA HIS A 362 5.65 -11.27 13.04
C HIS A 362 6.59 -12.48 12.89
N THR A 363 7.55 -12.45 11.97
CA THR A 363 8.54 -13.55 11.79
C THR A 363 9.83 -13.31 12.57
N VAL A 364 10.11 -12.08 12.98
CA VAL A 364 11.42 -11.66 13.52
C VAL A 364 11.85 -12.49 14.74
N ILE A 365 10.98 -12.63 15.75
CA ILE A 365 11.33 -13.36 16.99
C ILE A 365 11.60 -14.84 16.69
N ARG A 366 10.74 -15.47 15.88
CA ARG A 366 10.91 -16.87 15.47
C ARG A 366 12.22 -17.09 14.74
N ASN A 367 12.53 -16.20 13.79
CA ASN A 367 13.72 -16.28 12.96
C ASN A 367 15.00 -16.00 13.76
N ALA A 368 14.97 -15.03 14.68
CA ALA A 368 16.06 -14.76 15.62
C ALA A 368 16.34 -15.95 16.54
N TRP A 369 15.28 -16.50 17.15
CA TRP A 369 15.36 -17.70 17.99
C TRP A 369 15.94 -18.90 17.22
N ALA A 370 15.44 -19.15 16.01
CA ALA A 370 15.92 -20.23 15.15
C ALA A 370 17.35 -20.00 14.63
N GLY A 371 17.76 -18.74 14.48
CA GLY A 371 18.98 -18.37 13.74
C GLY A 371 18.82 -18.58 12.22
N ASP A 372 17.62 -18.36 11.69
CA ASP A 372 17.29 -18.57 10.28
C ASP A 372 16.77 -17.24 9.68
N PRO A 373 17.50 -16.61 8.75
CA PRO A 373 18.67 -17.14 8.03
C PRO A 373 19.99 -17.06 8.79
N TYR A 374 20.06 -16.30 9.88
CA TYR A 374 21.26 -16.14 10.71
C TYR A 374 20.91 -15.76 12.15
N LYS A 375 21.88 -15.87 13.04
CA LYS A 375 21.78 -15.40 14.43
C LYS A 375 21.97 -13.89 14.53
N ILE A 376 21.29 -13.28 15.49
CA ILE A 376 21.47 -11.88 15.89
C ILE A 376 22.08 -11.83 17.28
N ASP A 377 22.80 -10.77 17.60
CA ASP A 377 23.29 -10.50 18.96
C ASP A 377 22.27 -9.68 19.78
N THR A 378 21.56 -8.76 19.13
CA THR A 378 20.73 -7.74 19.78
C THR A 378 19.40 -7.60 19.05
N LEU A 379 18.31 -7.66 19.80
CA LEU A 379 16.96 -7.35 19.33
C LEU A 379 16.49 -6.05 19.99
N MET A 380 16.20 -5.02 19.20
CA MET A 380 15.61 -3.77 19.67
C MET A 380 14.14 -3.72 19.29
N MET A 381 13.27 -3.47 20.27
CA MET A 381 11.82 -3.37 20.10
C MET A 381 11.30 -2.06 20.73
N TYR A 382 10.30 -1.45 20.10
CA TYR A 382 9.60 -0.26 20.59
C TYR A 382 8.24 -0.15 19.90
N MET A 383 7.25 0.46 20.56
CA MET A 383 5.87 0.59 20.03
C MET A 383 5.26 -0.73 19.54
N SER A 384 5.73 -1.86 20.08
CA SER A 384 5.26 -3.20 19.76
C SER A 384 5.25 -4.04 21.04
N ASN A 385 4.16 -4.75 21.29
CA ASN A 385 4.02 -5.61 22.46
C ASN A 385 3.95 -7.07 21.98
N MET A 386 5.12 -7.62 21.67
CA MET A 386 5.27 -8.92 21.01
C MET A 386 4.91 -10.09 21.94
N ALA A 387 5.03 -9.92 23.26
CA ALA A 387 4.54 -10.92 24.22
C ALA A 387 3.00 -10.88 24.40
N TRP A 388 2.28 -10.05 23.65
CA TRP A 388 0.82 -9.97 23.71
C TRP A 388 0.23 -9.59 22.35
N ASN A 389 -0.25 -8.34 22.19
CA ASN A 389 -1.09 -7.92 21.09
C ASN A 389 -0.41 -7.81 19.72
N SER A 390 0.92 -7.84 19.65
CA SER A 390 1.67 -7.73 18.40
C SER A 390 2.17 -9.09 17.88
N SER A 391 1.78 -10.18 18.54
CA SER A 391 2.04 -11.55 18.11
C SER A 391 0.81 -12.24 17.52
N MET A 392 1.06 -13.26 16.72
CA MET A 392 0.03 -14.19 16.21
C MET A 392 -0.07 -15.46 17.06
N ASN A 393 0.93 -15.71 17.90
CA ASN A 393 0.97 -16.82 18.85
C ASN A 393 1.76 -16.38 20.08
N THR A 394 1.03 -15.86 21.06
CA THR A 394 1.58 -15.29 22.29
C THR A 394 2.37 -16.32 23.10
N VAL A 395 1.85 -17.54 23.24
CA VAL A 395 2.47 -18.61 24.04
C VAL A 395 3.84 -18.98 23.49
N GLU A 396 3.92 -19.27 22.19
CA GLU A 396 5.18 -19.63 21.55
C GLU A 396 6.15 -18.45 21.50
N THR A 397 5.65 -17.23 21.32
CA THR A 397 6.50 -16.03 21.32
C THR A 397 7.17 -15.82 22.68
N MET A 398 6.42 -15.96 23.78
CA MET A 398 7.00 -15.88 25.13
C MET A 398 8.00 -17.01 25.38
N ALA A 399 7.69 -18.24 24.95
CA ALA A 399 8.62 -19.37 25.08
C ALA A 399 9.95 -19.10 24.36
N MET A 400 9.88 -18.62 23.11
CA MET A 400 11.07 -18.29 22.29
C MET A 400 11.92 -17.16 22.88
N LEU A 401 11.30 -16.17 23.54
CA LEU A 401 12.02 -15.07 24.20
C LEU A 401 12.82 -15.54 25.42
N THR A 402 12.44 -16.66 26.05
CA THR A 402 13.12 -17.20 27.24
C THR A 402 13.95 -18.46 26.97
N ASP A 403 13.91 -19.00 25.76
CA ASP A 403 14.55 -20.26 25.46
C ASP A 403 16.08 -20.14 25.42
N SER A 404 16.74 -21.18 25.90
CA SER A 404 18.21 -21.24 26.02
C SER A 404 18.77 -22.47 25.30
N ASP A 405 20.04 -22.40 24.91
CA ASP A 405 20.77 -23.57 24.40
C ASP A 405 21.20 -24.51 25.54
N GLU A 406 21.82 -25.64 25.20
CA GLU A 406 22.30 -26.64 26.18
C GLU A 406 23.38 -26.08 27.13
N ALA A 407 24.04 -24.98 26.76
CA ALA A 407 25.01 -24.28 27.60
C ALA A 407 24.37 -23.22 28.51
N GLY A 408 23.05 -23.02 28.43
CA GLY A 408 22.30 -22.06 29.23
C GLY A 408 22.36 -20.63 28.68
N ASN A 409 22.83 -20.42 27.44
CA ASN A 409 22.79 -19.10 26.81
C ASN A 409 21.42 -18.90 26.15
N TYR A 410 20.82 -17.73 26.35
CA TYR A 410 19.60 -17.37 25.64
C TYR A 410 19.82 -17.40 24.13
N LYS A 411 18.86 -17.99 23.39
CA LYS A 411 18.93 -18.08 21.93
C LYS A 411 18.80 -16.72 21.24
N ILE A 412 18.17 -15.75 21.90
CA ILE A 412 18.20 -14.32 21.58
C ILE A 412 19.03 -13.65 22.68
N PRO A 413 20.30 -13.29 22.41
CA PRO A 413 21.25 -13.00 23.49
C PRO A 413 20.99 -11.72 24.29
N PHE A 414 20.43 -10.69 23.65
CA PHE A 414 20.20 -9.40 24.29
C PHE A 414 18.99 -8.67 23.71
N ILE A 415 18.07 -8.26 24.57
CA ILE A 415 16.81 -7.61 24.22
C ILE A 415 16.75 -6.21 24.82
N ILE A 416 16.68 -5.21 23.94
CA ILE A 416 16.43 -3.81 24.29
C ILE A 416 14.96 -3.51 24.00
N TYR A 417 14.24 -3.00 25.00
CA TYR A 417 12.83 -2.66 24.84
C TYR A 417 12.51 -1.26 25.34
N SER A 418 11.70 -0.53 24.58
CA SER A 418 11.18 0.77 24.98
C SER A 418 9.67 0.74 25.05
N ASP A 419 9.14 1.11 26.22
CA ASP A 419 7.71 1.21 26.49
C ASP A 419 7.44 2.29 27.54
N ALA A 420 6.27 2.92 27.45
CA ALA A 420 5.79 3.89 28.42
C ALA A 420 5.14 3.21 29.65
N TYR A 421 4.84 1.91 29.53
CA TYR A 421 4.20 1.10 30.56
C TYR A 421 5.01 -0.17 30.85
N TYR A 422 4.77 -0.76 32.02
CA TYR A 422 5.22 -2.13 32.30
C TYR A 422 4.32 -3.12 31.55
N SER A 423 4.55 -3.28 30.24
CA SER A 423 3.77 -4.19 29.38
C SER A 423 4.26 -5.64 29.49
N GLU A 424 3.51 -6.56 28.88
CA GLU A 424 3.81 -8.00 28.86
C GLU A 424 5.17 -8.32 28.25
N THR A 425 5.75 -7.44 27.42
CA THR A 425 7.07 -7.63 26.81
C THR A 425 8.21 -7.24 27.76
N VAL A 426 7.97 -6.34 28.72
CA VAL A 426 9.01 -5.81 29.64
C VAL A 426 9.72 -6.91 30.45
N PRO A 427 9.05 -7.93 31.02
CA PRO A 427 9.71 -9.01 31.77
C PRO A 427 10.76 -9.81 30.98
N PHE A 428 10.75 -9.72 29.65
CA PHE A 428 11.65 -10.45 28.76
C PHE A 428 12.83 -9.62 28.26
N ALA A 429 12.92 -8.33 28.64
CA ALA A 429 13.98 -7.44 28.17
C ALA A 429 15.17 -7.41 29.14
N ASP A 430 16.38 -7.37 28.59
CA ASP A 430 17.62 -7.18 29.36
C ASP A 430 17.86 -5.70 29.69
N LEU A 431 17.45 -4.82 28.77
CA LEU A 431 17.51 -3.37 28.95
C LEU A 431 16.17 -2.74 28.59
N VAL A 432 15.55 -2.11 29.57
CA VAL A 432 14.34 -1.30 29.38
C VAL A 432 14.73 0.16 29.29
N LEU A 433 14.26 0.86 28.25
CA LEU A 433 14.36 2.30 28.08
C LEU A 433 12.98 2.91 28.37
N PRO A 434 12.72 3.45 29.57
CA PRO A 434 11.40 3.95 29.94
C PRO A 434 10.98 5.14 29.09
N ASP A 435 9.92 4.97 28.29
CA ASP A 435 9.38 6.00 27.41
C ASP A 435 8.36 6.90 28.15
N THR A 436 8.13 8.05 27.58
CA THR A 436 7.05 8.98 27.92
C THR A 436 5.73 8.56 27.27
N THR A 437 4.61 9.01 27.83
CA THR A 437 3.33 8.95 27.13
C THR A 437 3.27 10.02 26.02
N TYR A 438 2.28 9.91 25.13
CA TYR A 438 2.11 10.86 24.02
C TYR A 438 1.76 12.30 24.47
N LEU A 439 1.42 12.51 25.76
CA LEU A 439 1.11 13.82 26.36
C LEU A 439 2.35 14.55 26.91
N GLU A 440 3.49 13.87 26.94
CA GLU A 440 4.71 14.30 27.63
C GLU A 440 5.87 14.55 26.66
N ARG A 441 5.62 14.52 25.35
CA ARG A 441 6.66 14.59 24.33
C ARG A 441 6.29 15.36 23.09
N HIS A 442 7.32 15.80 22.38
CA HIS A 442 7.20 16.21 20.99
C HIS A 442 7.12 14.97 20.08
N ASP A 443 6.22 15.02 19.10
CA ASP A 443 6.06 14.00 18.06
C ASP A 443 5.55 14.67 16.78
N CYS A 444 5.70 14.02 15.61
CA CYS A 444 5.12 14.54 14.36
C CYS A 444 4.38 13.44 13.57
N ILE A 445 3.20 13.80 13.07
CA ILE A 445 2.37 12.98 12.18
C ILE A 445 2.56 13.52 10.77
N SER A 446 3.62 13.03 10.12
CA SER A 446 4.26 13.65 8.95
C SER A 446 3.70 13.18 7.60
N LEU A 447 3.73 14.05 6.58
CA LEU A 447 3.53 13.70 5.15
C LEU A 447 4.58 12.71 4.60
N LEU A 448 5.70 12.52 5.30
CA LEU A 448 6.74 11.56 4.92
C LEU A 448 6.45 10.12 5.39
N ASP A 449 5.45 9.94 6.26
CA ASP A 449 5.06 8.63 6.80
C ASP A 449 3.55 8.44 6.72
N ARG A 450 2.81 8.93 7.73
CA ARG A 450 1.36 8.75 7.88
C ARG A 450 0.70 10.08 8.24
N PRO A 451 0.34 10.92 7.26
CA PRO A 451 -0.22 12.23 7.52
C PRO A 451 -1.68 12.19 7.97
N ILE A 452 -2.16 13.32 8.49
CA ILE A 452 -3.59 13.56 8.77
C ILE A 452 -4.34 14.11 7.54
N SER A 453 -3.82 13.89 6.34
CA SER A 453 -4.37 14.43 5.09
C SER A 453 -5.82 14.01 4.84
N HIS A 454 -6.54 14.88 4.12
CA HIS A 454 -7.85 14.61 3.55
C HIS A 454 -7.77 14.56 2.02
N ALA A 455 -8.79 14.01 1.35
CA ALA A 455 -8.82 13.98 -0.11
C ALA A 455 -8.82 15.39 -0.75
N ASP A 456 -9.18 16.40 0.04
CA ASP A 456 -9.21 17.82 -0.31
C ASP A 456 -7.92 18.59 0.03
N GLY A 457 -6.89 17.95 0.58
CA GLY A 457 -5.63 18.65 0.84
C GLY A 457 -4.63 17.92 1.74
N PRO A 458 -3.31 18.20 1.62
CA PRO A 458 -2.32 17.66 2.54
C PRO A 458 -2.42 18.31 3.91
N GLY A 459 -2.17 17.52 4.95
CA GLY A 459 -2.04 18.02 6.31
C GLY A 459 -1.12 17.15 7.15
N ASP A 460 -0.39 17.79 8.05
CA ASP A 460 0.44 17.13 9.06
C ASP A 460 0.22 17.79 10.43
N ALA A 461 0.64 17.10 11.47
CA ALA A 461 0.41 17.54 12.83
C ALA A 461 1.62 17.26 13.73
N ILE A 462 1.63 17.94 14.87
CA ILE A 462 2.53 17.65 15.96
C ILE A 462 1.76 17.12 17.16
N ARG A 463 2.47 16.40 18.01
CA ARG A 463 2.15 16.34 19.43
C ARG A 463 3.20 17.19 20.14
N HIS A 464 2.78 17.90 21.16
CA HIS A 464 3.67 18.68 22.02
C HIS A 464 3.32 18.37 23.48
N PRO A 465 4.29 18.48 24.40
CA PRO A 465 4.05 18.19 25.81
C PRO A 465 2.97 19.12 26.36
N VAL A 466 2.03 18.55 27.10
CA VAL A 466 1.03 19.26 27.90
C VAL A 466 1.26 19.07 29.40
N ILE A 467 2.09 18.11 29.77
CA ILE A 467 2.55 17.86 31.13
C ILE A 467 4.03 17.47 31.10
N GLU A 468 4.78 17.92 32.09
CA GLU A 468 6.16 17.51 32.31
C GLU A 468 6.20 16.18 33.07
N PRO A 469 7.05 15.20 32.66
CA PRO A 469 7.21 13.98 33.42
C PRO A 469 7.69 14.24 34.86
N ASP A 470 7.07 13.55 35.82
CA ASP A 470 7.43 13.57 37.25
C ASP A 470 8.32 12.38 37.66
N ARG A 471 8.85 11.66 36.66
CA ARG A 471 9.56 10.39 36.79
C ARG A 471 10.74 10.33 35.82
N ASP A 472 11.68 9.43 36.05
CA ASP A 472 12.87 9.25 35.22
C ASP A 472 12.54 8.47 33.93
N VAL A 473 11.86 9.16 33.01
CA VAL A 473 11.48 8.67 31.68
C VAL A 473 11.92 9.66 30.63
N ARG A 474 12.17 9.18 29.41
CA ARG A 474 12.62 10.03 28.31
C ARG A 474 11.92 9.64 27.02
N PRO A 475 11.50 10.61 26.17
CA PRO A 475 10.93 10.28 24.87
C PRO A 475 11.87 9.40 24.05
N PHE A 476 11.39 8.23 23.63
CA PHE A 476 12.23 7.23 22.97
C PHE A 476 12.90 7.77 21.70
N GLN A 477 12.21 8.64 20.94
CA GLN A 477 12.79 9.29 19.77
C GLN A 477 14.02 10.14 20.14
N SER A 478 13.98 10.89 21.24
CA SER A 478 15.13 11.66 21.74
C SER A 478 16.26 10.74 22.23
N VAL A 479 15.91 9.60 22.84
CA VAL A 479 16.89 8.56 23.20
C VAL A 479 17.60 8.01 21.96
N LEU A 480 16.88 7.78 20.86
CA LEU A 480 17.48 7.34 19.59
C LEU A 480 18.39 8.41 18.96
N ILE A 481 18.02 9.70 19.02
CA ILE A 481 18.89 10.80 18.58
C ILE A 481 20.21 10.76 19.35
N GLU A 482 20.14 10.70 20.69
CA GLU A 482 21.32 10.67 21.54
C GLU A 482 22.15 9.40 21.33
N LEU A 483 21.52 8.24 21.21
CA LEU A 483 22.20 6.98 20.94
C LEU A 483 22.95 7.05 19.59
N GLY A 484 22.34 7.64 18.56
CA GLY A 484 22.99 7.88 17.28
C GLY A 484 24.23 8.77 17.42
N ALA A 485 24.16 9.85 18.21
CA ALA A 485 25.29 10.72 18.46
C ALA A 485 26.40 10.03 19.26
N ARG A 486 26.06 9.30 20.33
CA ARG A 486 27.02 8.54 21.15
C ARG A 486 27.75 7.45 20.37
N LEU A 487 27.09 6.88 19.36
CA LEU A 487 27.69 5.90 18.44
C LEU A 487 28.46 6.55 17.27
N GLY A 488 28.46 7.87 17.16
CA GLY A 488 29.11 8.59 16.05
C GLY A 488 28.46 8.32 14.69
N LEU A 489 27.15 8.02 14.65
CA LEU A 489 26.49 7.66 13.40
C LEU A 489 26.41 8.86 12.44
N PRO A 490 26.68 8.66 11.13
CA PRO A 490 26.55 9.72 10.14
C PRO A 490 25.16 10.38 10.17
N GLY A 491 25.15 11.71 10.10
CA GLY A 491 23.92 12.50 10.18
C GLY A 491 23.35 12.70 11.59
N PHE A 492 23.98 12.15 12.64
CA PHE A 492 23.69 12.44 14.06
C PHE A 492 24.79 13.21 14.77
N VAL A 493 25.96 13.34 14.16
CA VAL A 493 27.08 14.16 14.64
C VAL A 493 27.52 15.16 13.56
N ASP A 494 28.10 16.27 14.01
CA ASP A 494 28.79 17.23 13.15
C ASP A 494 30.23 16.77 12.86
N GLU A 495 30.95 17.52 12.02
CA GLU A 495 32.32 17.17 11.60
C GLU A 495 33.31 17.07 12.78
N ASP A 496 33.04 17.79 13.88
CA ASP A 496 33.83 17.75 15.12
C ASP A 496 33.42 16.62 16.08
N GLY A 497 32.41 15.82 15.71
CA GLY A 497 31.88 14.71 16.50
C GLY A 497 30.85 15.13 17.56
N SER A 498 30.50 16.41 17.66
CA SER A 498 29.45 16.88 18.57
C SER A 498 28.05 16.45 18.09
N PRO A 499 27.07 16.25 19.00
CA PRO A 499 25.71 15.88 18.62
C PRO A 499 25.06 16.94 17.72
N ARG A 500 24.57 16.51 16.55
CA ARG A 500 23.94 17.40 15.56
C ARG A 500 22.56 17.89 15.97
N TYR A 501 21.83 17.11 16.76
CA TYR A 501 20.52 17.47 17.27
C TYR A 501 20.51 17.33 18.79
N ARG A 502 19.92 18.30 19.47
CA ARG A 502 19.78 18.26 20.94
C ARG A 502 18.80 17.18 21.39
N ASP A 503 17.66 17.07 20.70
CA ASP A 503 16.55 16.19 21.03
C ASP A 503 15.66 15.97 19.79
N TYR A 504 14.55 15.25 19.94
CA TYR A 504 13.64 15.01 18.83
C TYR A 504 12.88 16.26 18.35
N ALA A 505 12.62 17.24 19.22
CA ALA A 505 11.98 18.48 18.81
C ALA A 505 12.89 19.29 17.86
N ASP A 506 14.17 19.35 18.19
CA ASP A 506 15.20 19.93 17.34
C ASP A 506 15.35 19.17 16.00
N TYR A 507 15.30 17.83 16.05
CA TYR A 507 15.27 17.00 14.84
C TYR A 507 14.06 17.30 13.94
N ILE A 508 12.85 17.44 14.51
CA ILE A 508 11.63 17.73 13.74
C ILE A 508 11.78 19.01 12.89
N VAL A 509 12.42 20.04 13.45
CA VAL A 509 12.60 21.33 12.79
C VAL A 509 13.73 21.29 11.76
N ASN A 510 14.88 20.76 12.16
CA ASN A 510 16.14 20.95 11.45
C ASN A 510 16.56 19.79 10.55
N HIS A 511 15.98 18.60 10.72
CA HIS A 511 16.26 17.49 9.82
C HIS A 511 15.67 17.76 8.44
N GLU A 512 16.47 17.55 7.40
CA GLU A 512 16.00 17.54 6.01
C GLU A 512 16.18 16.14 5.43
N ARG A 513 15.07 15.54 5.00
CA ARG A 513 15.05 14.23 4.37
C ARG A 513 15.67 14.29 2.97
N THR A 514 15.36 15.36 2.26
CA THR A 514 15.98 15.84 1.03
C THR A 514 16.07 17.37 1.12
N PRO A 515 16.92 18.04 0.33
CA PRO A 515 17.12 19.48 0.44
C PRO A 515 15.79 20.26 0.45
N GLY A 516 15.55 20.97 1.55
CA GLY A 516 14.34 21.77 1.78
C GLY A 516 13.08 21.00 2.20
N ILE A 517 13.11 19.67 2.35
CA ILE A 517 11.95 18.87 2.79
C ILE A 517 12.27 18.26 4.14
N GLY A 518 11.59 18.74 5.19
CA GLY A 518 11.70 18.25 6.56
C GLY A 518 10.55 17.34 6.98
N PRO A 519 10.55 16.89 8.26
CA PRO A 519 9.45 16.12 8.87
C PRO A 519 8.08 16.81 8.83
N LEU A 520 8.02 18.14 8.85
CA LEU A 520 6.78 18.93 8.81
C LEU A 520 6.79 19.85 7.59
N ALA A 521 5.66 20.00 6.92
CA ALA A 521 5.50 20.81 5.71
C ALA A 521 4.96 22.22 5.97
N GLY A 522 4.25 22.45 7.07
CA GLY A 522 3.70 23.76 7.44
C GLY A 522 4.77 24.76 7.88
N TRP A 523 4.61 26.02 7.48
CA TRP A 523 5.47 27.15 7.86
C TRP A 523 6.99 26.87 7.74
N ARG A 524 7.43 26.38 6.57
CA ARG A 524 8.84 26.29 6.18
C ARG A 524 9.41 27.66 5.79
N GLY A 525 10.72 27.71 5.56
CA GLY A 525 11.46 28.94 5.28
C GLY A 525 11.75 29.72 6.57
N LYS A 526 12.88 30.45 6.63
CA LYS A 526 13.32 31.14 7.87
C LYS A 526 12.28 32.11 8.45
N ASP A 527 11.40 32.65 7.62
CA ASP A 527 10.32 33.56 8.00
C ASP A 527 8.96 32.85 8.19
N GLY A 528 8.91 31.53 7.97
CA GLY A 528 7.72 30.69 8.07
C GLY A 528 6.67 30.95 6.99
N THR A 529 7.04 31.53 5.85
CA THR A 529 6.10 31.86 4.76
C THR A 529 5.96 30.74 3.72
N SER A 530 6.88 29.79 3.67
CA SER A 530 6.87 28.69 2.71
C SER A 530 6.11 27.47 3.23
N THR A 531 5.70 26.59 2.33
CA THR A 531 5.02 25.31 2.68
C THR A 531 5.56 24.17 1.83
N GLY A 532 5.61 22.96 2.39
CA GLY A 532 6.13 21.76 1.74
C GLY A 532 7.65 21.76 1.62
N ARG A 533 8.18 22.66 0.78
CA ARG A 533 9.61 22.81 0.53
C ARG A 533 10.10 24.19 0.98
N GLY A 534 11.15 24.20 1.79
CA GLY A 534 11.84 25.40 2.25
C GLY A 534 12.86 25.09 3.36
N GLU A 535 13.73 26.07 3.65
CA GLU A 535 14.69 25.99 4.76
C GLU A 535 13.98 25.67 6.09
N ALA A 536 14.74 25.12 7.05
CA ALA A 536 14.26 24.96 8.42
C ALA A 536 13.81 26.31 9.01
N ASN A 537 12.66 26.30 9.71
CA ASN A 537 12.12 27.47 10.39
C ASN A 537 12.30 27.27 11.91
N PRO A 538 13.10 28.11 12.61
CA PRO A 538 13.29 27.95 14.05
C PRO A 538 11.99 28.06 14.87
N ASP A 539 10.99 28.79 14.36
CA ASP A 539 9.70 28.97 15.02
C ASP A 539 8.64 27.94 14.57
N GLN A 540 9.02 26.91 13.78
CA GLN A 540 8.07 26.00 13.15
C GLN A 540 7.14 25.34 14.18
N LEU A 541 7.70 24.74 15.24
CA LEU A 541 6.89 24.07 16.27
C LEU A 541 5.94 25.03 16.98
N GLN A 542 6.40 26.25 17.31
CA GLN A 542 5.54 27.25 17.96
C GLN A 542 4.36 27.63 17.05
N ARG A 543 4.58 27.77 15.73
CA ARG A 543 3.50 28.05 14.78
C ARG A 543 2.47 26.92 14.69
N TYR A 544 2.91 25.66 14.77
CA TYR A 544 1.98 24.54 14.88
C TYR A 544 1.17 24.62 16.18
N ILE A 545 1.81 24.88 17.33
CA ILE A 545 1.13 25.03 18.63
C ILE A 545 0.07 26.14 18.56
N ASP A 546 0.45 27.32 18.05
CA ASP A 546 -0.44 28.46 17.90
C ASP A 546 -1.61 28.17 16.95
N ASN A 547 -1.41 27.26 15.99
CA ASN A 547 -2.45 26.77 15.06
C ASN A 547 -3.16 25.49 15.55
N GLY A 548 -3.12 25.18 16.85
CA GLY A 548 -3.85 24.06 17.44
C GLY A 548 -3.20 22.68 17.20
N GLY A 549 -1.92 22.65 16.90
CA GLY A 549 -1.11 21.44 16.75
C GLY A 549 -1.10 20.82 15.35
N PHE A 550 -1.69 21.47 14.34
CA PHE A 550 -1.72 20.93 12.98
C PHE A 550 -1.58 22.01 11.90
N TRP A 551 -1.23 21.58 10.69
CA TRP A 551 -1.24 22.36 9.47
C TRP A 551 -2.05 21.64 8.41
N HIS A 552 -2.74 22.42 7.58
CA HIS A 552 -3.51 21.91 6.44
C HIS A 552 -3.46 22.91 5.30
N HIS A 553 -3.47 22.40 4.07
CA HIS A 553 -3.59 23.20 2.85
C HIS A 553 -4.75 22.69 2.02
N ASP A 554 -5.74 23.54 1.78
CA ASP A 554 -6.86 23.21 0.89
C ASP A 554 -6.42 23.25 -0.57
N PHE A 555 -6.80 22.21 -1.32
CA PHE A 555 -6.66 22.20 -2.76
C PHE A 555 -7.52 23.27 -3.43
N ALA A 556 -7.01 23.84 -4.52
CA ALA A 556 -7.85 24.57 -5.45
C ALA A 556 -8.91 23.63 -6.04
N ASP A 557 -10.06 24.18 -6.45
CA ASP A 557 -11.19 23.38 -6.94
C ASP A 557 -10.80 22.42 -8.06
N ASP A 558 -9.93 22.85 -8.98
CA ASP A 558 -9.46 22.04 -10.10
C ASP A 558 -8.48 20.94 -9.68
N GLN A 559 -7.84 20.99 -8.50
CA GLN A 559 -6.88 19.99 -8.01
C GLN A 559 -7.53 18.81 -7.27
N ARG A 560 -8.83 18.91 -6.96
CA ARG A 560 -9.55 17.98 -6.08
C ARG A 560 -9.76 16.59 -6.68
N TYR A 561 -9.73 16.46 -8.00
CA TYR A 561 -10.05 15.25 -8.74
C TYR A 561 -9.07 14.99 -9.89
N TYR A 562 -9.09 13.76 -10.40
CA TYR A 562 -8.22 13.27 -11.45
C TYR A 562 -6.73 13.51 -11.16
N LYS A 563 -6.30 13.49 -9.89
CA LYS A 563 -4.95 13.80 -9.41
C LYS A 563 -3.85 13.06 -10.17
N MET A 564 -4.11 11.82 -10.58
CA MET A 564 -3.20 11.01 -11.40
C MET A 564 -2.89 11.62 -12.79
N ALA A 565 -3.72 12.55 -13.27
CA ALA A 565 -3.72 13.06 -14.63
C ALA A 565 -3.98 14.56 -14.72
N ASN A 566 -4.15 15.25 -13.60
CA ASN A 566 -4.51 16.66 -13.55
C ASN A 566 -3.26 17.52 -13.48
N ARG A 567 -3.06 18.41 -14.47
CA ARG A 567 -1.83 19.21 -14.57
C ARG A 567 -1.61 20.08 -13.33
N SER A 568 -2.65 20.77 -12.86
CA SER A 568 -2.58 21.65 -11.70
C SER A 568 -2.17 20.89 -10.44
N TYR A 569 -2.75 19.71 -10.21
CA TYR A 569 -2.36 18.85 -9.09
C TYR A 569 -0.95 18.29 -9.25
N LEU A 570 -0.58 17.79 -10.43
CA LEU A 570 0.73 17.19 -10.65
C LEU A 570 1.86 18.20 -10.44
N ASP A 571 1.68 19.44 -10.87
CA ASP A 571 2.64 20.53 -10.63
C ASP A 571 2.74 20.86 -9.13
N PHE A 572 1.59 20.94 -8.43
CA PHE A 572 1.55 21.10 -6.98
C PHE A 572 2.26 19.95 -6.23
N ALA A 573 2.02 18.71 -6.66
CA ALA A 573 2.61 17.52 -6.05
C ALA A 573 4.14 17.49 -6.20
N VAL A 574 4.69 18.02 -7.30
CA VAL A 574 6.14 18.23 -7.48
C VAL A 574 6.67 19.30 -6.52
N GLN A 575 5.97 20.42 -6.40
CA GLN A 575 6.33 21.51 -5.49
C GLN A 575 6.43 20.99 -4.04
N MET A 576 5.44 20.21 -3.61
CA MET A 576 5.39 19.58 -2.29
C MET A 576 6.36 18.39 -2.12
N GLY A 577 6.98 17.90 -3.20
CA GLY A 577 7.89 16.75 -3.17
C GLY A 577 7.20 15.38 -3.02
N PHE A 578 5.91 15.29 -3.31
CA PHE A 578 5.16 14.02 -3.31
C PHE A 578 5.57 13.12 -4.48
N ILE A 579 5.84 13.74 -5.64
CA ILE A 579 6.32 13.09 -6.85
C ILE A 579 7.52 13.86 -7.41
N PRO A 580 8.44 13.20 -8.14
CA PRO A 580 9.64 13.85 -8.65
C PRO A 580 9.39 14.73 -9.89
N LYS A 581 8.34 14.42 -10.67
CA LYS A 581 8.01 15.09 -11.93
C LYS A 581 6.50 15.13 -12.13
N ALA A 582 6.03 16.15 -12.85
CA ALA A 582 4.62 16.33 -13.20
C ALA A 582 4.26 15.51 -14.45
N GLU A 583 4.41 14.20 -14.34
CA GLU A 583 4.06 13.21 -15.37
C GLU A 583 2.78 12.46 -14.94
N PRO A 584 1.96 11.97 -15.89
CA PRO A 584 0.78 11.21 -15.52
C PRO A 584 1.14 9.93 -14.77
N ILE A 585 0.38 9.65 -13.72
CA ILE A 585 0.45 8.40 -12.97
C ILE A 585 -0.48 7.40 -13.66
N VAL A 586 0.11 6.40 -14.32
CA VAL A 586 -0.63 5.39 -15.07
C VAL A 586 -1.00 4.22 -14.16
N PHE A 587 -2.30 3.92 -14.07
CA PHE A 587 -2.78 2.74 -13.36
C PHE A 587 -2.40 1.45 -14.10
N GLN A 588 -1.83 0.50 -13.35
CA GLN A 588 -1.29 -0.76 -13.83
C GLN A 588 -2.29 -1.90 -13.64
N LEU A 589 -3.22 -2.05 -14.59
CA LEU A 589 -4.18 -3.17 -14.58
C LEU A 589 -3.44 -4.51 -14.74
N TYR A 590 -2.47 -4.54 -15.65
CA TYR A 590 -1.49 -5.61 -15.82
C TYR A 590 -0.16 -5.21 -15.16
N SER A 591 0.36 -6.05 -14.26
CA SER A 591 1.57 -5.76 -13.49
C SER A 591 2.81 -6.44 -14.10
N GLU A 592 3.61 -5.68 -14.85
CA GLU A 592 4.89 -6.17 -15.39
C GLU A 592 5.87 -6.66 -14.30
N PRO A 593 5.98 -6.01 -13.10
CA PRO A 593 6.78 -6.56 -12.00
C PRO A 593 6.44 -8.02 -11.64
N MET A 594 5.15 -8.37 -11.58
CA MET A 594 4.74 -9.76 -11.30
C MET A 594 5.09 -10.70 -12.44
N GLN A 595 4.90 -10.27 -13.68
CA GLN A 595 5.31 -11.07 -14.83
C GLN A 595 6.82 -11.34 -14.84
N ARG A 596 7.66 -10.38 -14.43
CA ARG A 596 9.10 -10.60 -14.28
C ARG A 596 9.43 -11.66 -13.24
N PHE A 597 8.70 -11.70 -12.12
CA PHE A 597 8.82 -12.79 -11.15
C PHE A 597 8.39 -14.14 -11.74
N ARG A 598 7.29 -14.17 -12.49
CA ARG A 598 6.82 -15.38 -13.18
C ARG A 598 7.82 -15.90 -14.22
N LEU A 599 8.44 -15.01 -14.98
CA LEU A 599 9.52 -15.34 -15.92
C LEU A 599 10.76 -15.89 -15.20
N ALA A 600 11.12 -15.34 -14.04
CA ALA A 600 12.22 -15.86 -13.22
C ALA A 600 11.96 -17.27 -12.71
N ALA A 601 10.73 -17.56 -12.28
CA ALA A 601 10.33 -18.92 -11.92
C ALA A 601 10.46 -19.91 -13.08
N ARG A 602 10.31 -19.45 -14.32
CA ARG A 602 10.50 -20.21 -15.56
C ARG A 602 11.95 -20.30 -16.03
N GLY A 603 12.89 -19.72 -15.28
CA GLY A 603 14.32 -19.77 -15.58
C GLY A 603 14.84 -18.63 -16.46
N HIS A 604 14.09 -17.53 -16.61
CA HIS A 604 14.53 -16.35 -17.36
C HIS A 604 15.02 -15.22 -16.46
N GLY A 605 15.90 -14.37 -16.99
CA GLY A 605 16.49 -13.26 -16.25
C GLY A 605 17.71 -13.65 -15.43
N ARG A 606 18.29 -12.68 -14.71
CA ARG A 606 19.57 -12.84 -14.00
C ARG A 606 19.41 -13.51 -12.63
N VAL A 607 18.31 -13.21 -11.95
CA VAL A 607 18.02 -13.70 -10.58
C VAL A 607 16.81 -14.62 -10.66
N VAL A 608 17.03 -15.92 -10.45
CA VAL A 608 16.01 -16.98 -10.55
C VAL A 608 15.86 -17.70 -9.22
N PRO A 609 14.66 -18.21 -8.86
CA PRO A 609 14.51 -18.97 -7.63
C PRO A 609 15.33 -20.27 -7.70
N PRO A 610 16.15 -20.57 -6.67
CA PRO A 610 17.01 -21.75 -6.68
C PRO A 610 16.24 -23.04 -6.39
N LYS A 611 15.18 -22.97 -5.57
CA LYS A 611 14.39 -24.12 -5.13
C LYS A 611 13.18 -24.32 -6.03
N GLU A 612 12.91 -25.58 -6.38
CA GLU A 612 11.76 -25.96 -7.22
C GLU A 612 10.41 -25.59 -6.56
N GLY A 613 10.32 -25.69 -5.23
CA GLY A 613 9.15 -25.23 -4.48
C GLY A 613 8.86 -23.74 -4.66
N ASP A 614 9.91 -22.90 -4.64
CA ASP A 614 9.79 -21.47 -4.85
C ASP A 614 9.41 -21.15 -6.30
N ARG A 615 9.99 -21.84 -7.29
CA ARG A 615 9.60 -21.67 -8.70
C ARG A 615 8.11 -21.91 -8.88
N ARG A 616 7.59 -23.05 -8.41
CA ARG A 616 6.16 -23.37 -8.54
C ARG A 616 5.28 -22.33 -7.84
N ARG A 617 5.63 -21.91 -6.62
CA ARG A 617 4.86 -20.91 -5.87
C ARG A 617 4.87 -19.55 -6.56
N ILE A 618 6.05 -19.06 -6.96
CA ILE A 618 6.19 -17.77 -7.64
C ILE A 618 5.46 -17.78 -8.98
N GLU A 619 5.61 -18.84 -9.79
CA GLU A 619 4.90 -18.95 -11.06
C GLU A 619 3.38 -18.96 -10.89
N THR A 620 2.88 -19.64 -9.84
CA THR A 620 1.44 -19.76 -9.58
C THR A 620 0.84 -18.44 -9.11
N TYR A 621 1.49 -17.74 -8.18
CA TYR A 621 0.87 -16.62 -7.45
C TYR A 621 1.31 -15.23 -7.92
N MET A 622 2.41 -15.08 -8.67
CA MET A 622 2.81 -13.79 -9.26
C MET A 622 2.16 -13.58 -10.63
N ASP A 623 0.83 -13.70 -10.72
CA ASP A 623 0.11 -13.44 -11.96
C ASP A 623 -0.05 -11.92 -12.21
N PRO A 624 0.30 -11.42 -13.41
CA PRO A 624 0.25 -10.00 -13.71
C PRO A 624 -1.18 -9.42 -13.69
N LEU A 625 -2.20 -10.25 -13.86
CA LEU A 625 -3.60 -9.86 -13.68
C LEU A 625 -4.12 -10.49 -12.37
N PRO A 626 -4.95 -9.77 -11.58
CA PRO A 626 -5.44 -10.33 -10.34
C PRO A 626 -6.28 -11.58 -10.59
N PHE A 627 -6.20 -12.55 -9.70
CA PHE A 627 -6.99 -13.77 -9.77
C PHE A 627 -7.33 -14.25 -8.37
N TRP A 628 -8.32 -15.13 -8.26
CA TRP A 628 -8.65 -15.75 -7.00
C TRP A 628 -7.96 -17.10 -6.88
N HIS A 629 -7.34 -17.34 -5.73
CA HIS A 629 -7.00 -18.67 -5.25
C HIS A 629 -7.57 -18.86 -3.85
N MET A 630 -7.80 -20.12 -3.49
CA MET A 630 -8.16 -20.45 -2.12
C MET A 630 -7.07 -19.92 -1.17
N PRO A 631 -7.43 -19.24 -0.08
CA PRO A 631 -6.47 -18.85 0.92
C PRO A 631 -5.67 -20.07 1.41
N PHE A 632 -4.38 -19.90 1.66
CA PHE A 632 -3.50 -21.02 2.07
C PHE A 632 -3.94 -21.58 3.40
N GLU A 633 -4.48 -20.72 4.26
CA GLU A 633 -5.03 -21.09 5.53
C GLU A 633 -6.29 -21.97 5.43
N GLU A 634 -6.99 -21.93 4.30
CA GLU A 634 -8.13 -22.81 4.02
C GLU A 634 -7.67 -24.07 3.27
N ALA A 635 -6.72 -23.94 2.33
CA ALA A 635 -6.25 -25.03 1.49
C ALA A 635 -5.56 -26.18 2.25
N VAL A 636 -5.08 -25.93 3.47
CA VAL A 636 -4.44 -26.94 4.34
C VAL A 636 -5.42 -27.59 5.33
N VAL A 637 -6.69 -27.17 5.34
CA VAL A 637 -7.72 -27.68 6.26
C VAL A 637 -8.49 -28.83 5.59
N ASP A 638 -8.72 -29.90 6.34
CA ASP A 638 -9.67 -30.95 5.96
C ASP A 638 -11.10 -30.40 6.08
N LEU A 639 -11.68 -29.97 4.96
CA LEU A 639 -13.00 -29.36 4.89
C LEU A 639 -14.15 -30.35 5.13
N GLU A 640 -13.91 -31.66 5.02
CA GLU A 640 -14.90 -32.66 5.40
C GLU A 640 -14.99 -32.79 6.91
N LYS A 641 -13.83 -32.75 7.59
CA LYS A 641 -13.74 -32.83 9.05
C LYS A 641 -14.06 -31.50 9.75
N TYR A 642 -13.66 -30.38 9.16
CA TYR A 642 -13.84 -29.03 9.70
C TYR A 642 -14.59 -28.13 8.71
N PRO A 643 -15.90 -28.38 8.47
CA PRO A 643 -16.69 -27.69 7.45
C PRO A 643 -17.08 -26.25 7.82
N LEU A 644 -16.68 -25.76 8.99
CA LEU A 644 -17.07 -24.45 9.51
C LEU A 644 -15.86 -23.50 9.58
N HIS A 645 -16.05 -22.28 9.08
CA HIS A 645 -15.07 -21.21 9.23
C HIS A 645 -15.23 -20.51 10.58
N ALA A 646 -14.15 -20.45 11.36
CA ALA A 646 -14.10 -19.61 12.55
C ALA A 646 -13.97 -18.14 12.12
N LEU A 647 -14.89 -17.29 12.58
CA LEU A 647 -14.77 -15.84 12.41
C LEU A 647 -13.90 -15.28 13.53
N THR A 648 -12.72 -14.80 13.17
CA THR A 648 -11.78 -14.14 14.09
C THR A 648 -11.35 -12.79 13.53
N GLN A 649 -11.18 -11.80 14.43
CA GLN A 649 -10.59 -10.51 14.06
C GLN A 649 -9.08 -10.62 13.77
N ARG A 650 -8.45 -11.75 14.14
CA ARG A 650 -7.03 -12.03 13.94
C ARG A 650 -6.87 -13.48 13.47
N PRO A 651 -6.83 -13.74 12.14
CA PRO A 651 -6.51 -15.08 11.66
C PRO A 651 -5.11 -15.48 12.13
N MET A 652 -4.94 -16.76 12.46
CA MET A 652 -3.65 -17.27 12.94
C MET A 652 -2.65 -17.28 11.78
N HIS A 653 -1.39 -16.97 12.08
CA HIS A 653 -0.29 -17.19 11.15
C HIS A 653 -0.09 -18.71 10.98
N MET A 654 -0.18 -19.20 9.74
CA MET A 654 0.19 -20.58 9.42
C MET A 654 1.48 -20.61 8.61
#